data_AF-A0A6A5HIB5-F1
#
_entry.id   AF-A0A6A5HIB5-F1
#
_cell.length_a   1.000
_cell.length_b   1.000
_cell.length_c   1.000
_cell.angle_alpha   90.00
_cell.angle_beta   90.00
_cell.angle_gamma   90.00
#
_symmetry.space_group_name_H-M   'P 1'
#
loop_
_entity.id
_entity.type
_entity.pdbx_description
1 polymer ?
#
loop_
_entity_poly.entity_id
_entity_poly.type
_entity_poly.pdbx_seq_one_letter_code
_entity_poly.pdbx_strand_id
1 'polypeptide(L)'
;MHPLEWSEDLVRVLEPLAWDRPWPEARKTWRYMVVPKTDLHRIYNVFEYELNKILEHLIDYMKSGEYKDRRDTSLSYLELLNPLQRYIGCGPKPEGDKYIIVCLLGPYGDFKVNMWENMTNESNSKCYDFYQYDGGHCELNDPDFTESINDIRRKFAKKYNVPDMHKLTWNKDLLKILESLDVSANDTSLKNYQRYWILRGTGYQHTLNTLRNKINREYIKNVEKEEIFASGLNSTLGDLEAVIPLQKTFACAPKLMNNQWKIVCLIGPSLEPKMFDIDPKIVTKNVLGSACPTHYKHEDGLCVPENPEKNVNIFDSDYFKEKVNDVRVKLAKKFNVSNMHQLDPSYDLSKELEDWNINDRNQKQERIRYLAVPIHDFEKMLDTLETRVQQEYFSKNPKERRAILASGANTTLGILELIMPLQTMYECAVNEVNGVFKVVCLIGPSLTPKMFATDMTSVTNNVPGSDCMPRYVDNLGLCETDEPSHARKWFLNDFNLLRKKYANRYQIPNMHELIWSDSFATYAESQMMSEKPLSCSGKSWRYVSIFFTSFIVTLEEKIDEYLMEMNHYKFIDFLKNGNKSESVGYLELLNPLQTHIGCTGRFQGVLCLLGDEGVFQMWDLNKNSGEAGSDCQRGYENRDGLCLLSRTQQSPKSRKNEDPSFSGGK
;
A
#
# COMPACT_ATOMS: atom_id res chain seq x y z
N MET A 1 -38.25 17.34 -5.09
CA MET A 1 -37.54 17.13 -3.81
C MET A 1 -36.53 16.02 -4.00
N HIS A 2 -35.38 16.03 -3.33
CA HIS A 2 -34.41 14.92 -3.41
C HIS A 2 -34.71 13.86 -2.34
N PRO A 3 -34.46 12.58 -2.60
CA PRO A 3 -34.46 11.58 -1.55
C PRO A 3 -33.33 11.88 -0.55
N LEU A 4 -33.60 11.68 0.74
CA LEU A 4 -32.60 11.83 1.79
C LEU A 4 -31.82 10.52 1.96
N GLU A 5 -30.50 10.59 1.80
CA GLU A 5 -29.58 9.49 2.05
C GLU A 5 -28.95 9.60 3.45
N TRP A 6 -28.67 8.46 4.07
CA TRP A 6 -28.01 8.43 5.37
C TRP A 6 -26.55 8.90 5.24
N SER A 7 -26.10 9.75 6.17
CA SER A 7 -24.74 10.30 6.17
C SER A 7 -24.06 10.13 7.53
N GLU A 8 -23.05 9.26 7.56
CA GLU A 8 -22.15 9.10 8.71
C GLU A 8 -21.36 10.37 9.01
N ASP A 9 -21.11 11.21 8.01
CA ASP A 9 -20.48 12.52 8.20
C ASP A 9 -21.34 13.45 9.05
N LEU A 10 -22.64 13.50 8.78
CA LEU A 10 -23.57 14.28 9.58
C LEU A 10 -23.71 13.73 11.00
N VAL A 11 -23.59 12.40 11.19
CA VAL A 11 -23.52 11.80 12.53
C VAL A 11 -22.26 12.25 13.26
N ARG A 12 -21.10 12.18 12.62
CA ARG A 12 -19.82 12.65 13.18
C ARG A 12 -19.80 14.15 13.48
N VAL A 13 -20.48 14.96 12.66
CA VAL A 13 -20.69 16.40 12.95
C VAL A 13 -21.60 16.57 14.16
N LEU A 14 -22.65 15.75 14.26
CA LEU A 14 -23.62 15.83 15.36
C LEU A 14 -22.99 15.46 16.70
N GLU A 15 -22.22 14.38 16.79
CA GLU A 15 -21.65 13.82 18.02
C GLU A 15 -21.02 14.84 19.00
N PRO A 16 -20.13 15.75 18.57
CA PRO A 16 -19.52 16.73 19.47
C PRO A 16 -20.42 17.93 19.82
N LEU A 17 -21.55 18.14 19.13
CA LEU A 17 -22.41 19.30 19.37
C LEU A 17 -23.14 19.21 20.72
N ALA A 18 -23.01 20.24 21.55
CA ALA A 18 -23.74 20.34 22.81
C ALA A 18 -25.14 20.96 22.56
N TRP A 19 -26.21 20.27 22.98
CA TRP A 19 -27.60 20.70 22.73
C TRP A 19 -27.99 21.99 23.44
N ASP A 20 -27.41 22.23 24.62
CA ASP A 20 -27.62 23.41 25.46
C ASP A 20 -26.92 24.68 24.92
N ARG A 21 -26.18 24.57 23.82
CA ARG A 21 -25.44 25.67 23.19
C ARG A 21 -26.04 26.04 21.84
N PRO A 22 -25.99 27.33 21.45
CA PRO A 22 -26.38 27.73 20.11
C PRO A 22 -25.49 27.07 19.06
N TRP A 23 -26.08 26.63 17.95
CA TRP A 23 -25.38 26.02 16.81
C TRP A 23 -25.25 27.04 15.68
N PRO A 24 -24.19 27.87 15.64
CA PRO A 24 -24.03 28.93 14.66
C PRO A 24 -23.76 28.44 13.23
N GLU A 25 -23.35 27.17 13.05
CA GLU A 25 -23.20 26.49 11.76
C GLU A 25 -24.53 25.94 11.22
N ALA A 26 -25.47 25.63 12.12
CA ALA A 26 -26.85 25.33 11.75
C ALA A 26 -27.42 26.54 11.00
N ARG A 27 -28.07 26.30 9.87
CA ARG A 27 -28.61 27.30 8.94
C ARG A 27 -27.57 28.00 8.04
N LYS A 28 -26.31 27.57 8.07
CA LYS A 28 -25.28 27.94 7.06
C LYS A 28 -24.86 26.76 6.18
N THR A 29 -24.60 25.61 6.80
CA THR A 29 -24.06 24.43 6.10
C THR A 29 -24.91 23.18 6.25
N TRP A 30 -25.81 23.17 7.22
CA TRP A 30 -26.77 22.10 7.47
C TRP A 30 -27.91 22.66 8.31
N ARG A 31 -29.06 21.99 8.32
CA ARG A 31 -30.21 22.28 9.18
C ARG A 31 -30.38 21.13 10.16
N TYR A 32 -31.30 21.26 11.11
CA TYR A 32 -31.54 20.21 12.09
C TYR A 32 -33.01 20.13 12.45
N MET A 33 -33.41 18.95 12.91
CA MET A 33 -34.71 18.69 13.51
C MET A 33 -34.55 17.85 14.79
N VAL A 34 -35.51 17.97 15.68
CA VAL A 34 -35.59 17.19 16.91
C VAL A 34 -36.70 16.16 16.76
N VAL A 35 -36.38 14.92 17.11
CA VAL A 35 -37.32 13.81 17.16
C VAL A 35 -37.64 13.50 18.63
N PRO A 36 -38.90 13.68 19.08
CA PRO A 36 -39.30 13.37 20.44
C PRO A 36 -39.17 11.87 20.75
N LYS A 37 -38.76 11.54 21.98
CA LYS A 37 -38.47 10.16 22.42
C LYS A 37 -39.69 9.24 22.48
N THR A 38 -40.92 9.76 22.49
CA THR A 38 -42.13 8.95 22.79
C THR A 38 -42.46 7.91 21.72
N ASP A 39 -41.89 7.97 20.51
CA ASP A 39 -42.39 7.19 19.38
C ASP A 39 -41.32 6.72 18.38
N LEU A 40 -40.18 6.23 18.84
CA LEU A 40 -39.14 5.65 17.95
C LEU A 40 -39.67 4.50 17.05
N HIS A 41 -40.65 3.72 17.52
CA HIS A 41 -41.29 2.65 16.74
C HIS A 41 -42.43 3.12 15.83
N ARG A 42 -42.84 4.38 15.91
CA ARG A 42 -43.93 4.98 15.10
C ARG A 42 -43.49 6.28 14.44
N ILE A 43 -42.18 6.48 14.30
CA ILE A 43 -41.61 7.75 13.86
C ILE A 43 -42.18 8.19 12.50
N TYR A 44 -42.35 7.23 11.58
CA TYR A 44 -43.00 7.46 10.29
C TYR A 44 -44.45 7.95 10.46
N ASN A 45 -45.27 7.25 11.26
CA ASN A 45 -46.68 7.62 11.47
C ASN A 45 -46.82 8.97 12.18
N VAL A 46 -45.91 9.31 13.09
CA VAL A 46 -45.89 10.60 13.77
C VAL A 46 -45.49 11.70 12.80
N PHE A 47 -44.45 11.48 11.98
CA PHE A 47 -44.07 12.42 10.92
C PHE A 47 -45.20 12.63 9.92
N GLU A 48 -45.83 11.56 9.45
CA GLU A 48 -46.94 11.61 8.52
C GLU A 48 -48.13 12.37 9.13
N TYR A 49 -48.50 12.05 10.37
CA TYR A 49 -49.59 12.75 11.08
C TYR A 49 -49.31 14.24 11.27
N GLU A 50 -48.11 14.60 11.74
CA GLU A 50 -47.73 16.00 11.97
C GLU A 50 -47.58 16.78 10.67
N LEU A 51 -47.01 16.17 9.62
CA LEU A 51 -46.93 16.76 8.29
C LEU A 51 -48.33 16.97 7.70
N ASN A 52 -49.22 15.98 7.78
CA ASN A 52 -50.60 16.10 7.31
C ASN A 52 -51.35 17.21 8.05
N LYS A 53 -51.20 17.30 9.38
CA LYS A 53 -51.79 18.37 10.19
C LYS A 53 -51.25 19.75 9.80
N ILE A 54 -49.95 19.87 9.53
CA ILE A 54 -49.35 21.12 9.04
C ILE A 54 -49.86 21.46 7.63
N LEU A 55 -50.01 20.47 6.74
CA LEU A 55 -50.52 20.65 5.39
C LEU A 55 -52.02 21.00 5.35
N GLU A 56 -52.84 20.45 6.25
CA GLU A 56 -54.28 20.76 6.38
C GLU A 56 -54.52 22.18 6.89
N HIS A 57 -53.70 22.65 7.84
CA HIS A 57 -53.80 24.00 8.41
C HIS A 57 -52.82 25.00 7.79
N LEU A 58 -52.18 24.64 6.66
CA LEU A 58 -51.08 25.39 6.06
C LEU A 58 -51.48 26.84 5.77
N ILE A 59 -52.70 27.07 5.29
CA ILE A 59 -53.22 28.40 4.94
C ILE A 59 -53.30 29.31 6.18
N ASP A 60 -53.69 28.76 7.34
CA ASP A 60 -53.83 29.52 8.59
C ASP A 60 -52.48 29.69 9.30
N TYR A 61 -51.63 28.66 9.28
CA TYR A 61 -50.25 28.71 9.79
C TYR A 61 -49.36 29.69 9.00
N MET A 62 -49.63 29.87 7.70
CA MET A 62 -48.90 30.83 6.86
C MET A 62 -49.42 32.27 6.99
N LYS A 63 -50.70 32.48 7.34
CA LYS A 63 -51.29 33.81 7.60
C LYS A 63 -50.87 34.40 8.94
N SER A 64 -50.53 33.58 9.94
CA SER A 64 -50.18 34.02 11.30
C SER A 64 -48.82 34.74 11.38
N GLY A 65 -48.01 34.73 10.32
CA GLY A 65 -46.67 35.32 10.32
C GLY A 65 -45.59 34.47 11.01
N GLU A 66 -45.95 33.43 11.76
CA GLU A 66 -45.00 32.52 12.43
C GLU A 66 -44.01 31.85 11.45
N TYR A 67 -44.42 31.63 10.20
CA TYR A 67 -43.57 31.08 9.14
C TYR A 67 -42.38 31.99 8.80
N LYS A 68 -42.54 33.32 8.86
CA LYS A 68 -41.44 34.26 8.57
C LYS A 68 -40.43 34.34 9.72
N ASP A 69 -40.88 34.20 10.97
CA ASP A 69 -40.06 34.27 12.18
C ASP A 69 -39.26 32.99 12.47
N ARG A 70 -39.67 31.82 11.95
CA ARG A 70 -38.97 30.53 12.16
C ARG A 70 -37.96 30.14 11.08
N ARG A 71 -37.75 30.95 10.03
CA ARG A 71 -36.73 30.68 9.00
C ARG A 71 -35.31 30.62 9.58
N ASP A 72 -35.08 31.35 10.68
CA ASP A 72 -33.80 31.46 11.37
C ASP A 72 -33.62 30.43 12.51
N THR A 73 -34.57 29.49 12.67
CA THR A 73 -34.52 28.37 13.63
C THR A 73 -34.87 27.05 12.94
N SER A 74 -34.94 25.93 13.67
CA SER A 74 -35.44 24.66 13.12
C SER A 74 -36.94 24.76 12.81
N LEU A 75 -37.33 24.35 11.61
CA LEU A 75 -38.74 24.25 11.19
C LEU A 75 -39.36 22.90 11.59
N SER A 76 -38.75 22.18 12.53
CA SER A 76 -39.23 20.88 13.02
C SER A 76 -39.37 19.88 11.85
N TYR A 77 -40.49 19.17 11.76
CA TYR A 77 -40.74 18.15 10.72
C TYR A 77 -40.74 18.70 9.29
N LEU A 78 -40.96 20.01 9.10
CA LEU A 78 -40.87 20.63 7.77
C LEU A 78 -39.46 20.62 7.20
N GLU A 79 -38.43 20.42 8.02
CA GLU A 79 -37.04 20.28 7.55
C GLU A 79 -36.88 19.10 6.58
N LEU A 80 -37.66 18.03 6.74
CA LEU A 80 -37.71 16.88 5.83
C LEU A 80 -38.25 17.24 4.44
N LEU A 81 -39.05 18.31 4.35
CA LEU A 81 -39.62 18.80 3.09
C LEU A 81 -38.74 19.85 2.41
N ASN A 82 -37.55 20.14 2.95
CA ASN A 82 -36.65 21.10 2.34
C ASN A 82 -36.02 20.51 1.06
N PRO A 83 -36.36 21.02 -0.13
CA PRO A 83 -35.92 20.44 -1.40
C PRO A 83 -34.41 20.60 -1.63
N LEU A 84 -33.71 21.38 -0.80
CA LEU A 84 -32.26 21.52 -0.86
C LEU A 84 -31.53 20.33 -0.20
N GLN A 85 -32.16 19.67 0.77
CA GLN A 85 -31.49 18.64 1.56
C GLN A 85 -31.37 17.33 0.77
N ARG A 86 -30.28 16.61 1.02
CA ARG A 86 -29.94 15.33 0.37
C ARG A 86 -29.43 14.29 1.36
N TYR A 87 -28.94 14.74 2.50
CA TYR A 87 -28.33 13.89 3.50
C TYR A 87 -29.01 14.07 4.85
N ILE A 88 -29.14 12.99 5.60
CA ILE A 88 -29.62 13.00 6.98
C ILE A 88 -28.71 12.15 7.86
N GLY A 89 -28.36 12.66 9.04
CA GLY A 89 -27.62 11.90 10.05
C GLY A 89 -28.19 12.21 11.43
N CYS A 90 -28.54 11.18 12.19
CA CYS A 90 -29.24 11.32 13.47
C CYS A 90 -28.46 10.70 14.63
N GLY A 91 -28.60 11.28 15.81
CA GLY A 91 -27.93 10.81 17.02
C GLY A 91 -28.55 11.36 18.30
N PRO A 92 -28.34 10.70 19.45
CA PRO A 92 -28.89 11.12 20.73
C PRO A 92 -28.17 12.36 21.29
N LYS A 93 -28.92 13.25 21.95
CA LYS A 93 -28.41 14.41 22.66
C LYS A 93 -29.02 14.56 24.06
N PRO A 94 -28.23 14.94 25.07
CA PRO A 94 -28.75 15.18 26.41
C PRO A 94 -29.54 16.49 26.46
N GLU A 95 -30.72 16.45 27.08
CA GLU A 95 -31.58 17.60 27.37
C GLU A 95 -32.09 17.47 28.82
N GLY A 96 -31.37 18.10 29.76
CA GLY A 96 -31.59 17.88 31.19
C GLY A 96 -31.33 16.42 31.59
N ASP A 97 -32.28 15.80 32.30
CA ASP A 97 -32.22 14.39 32.71
C ASP A 97 -32.68 13.41 31.60
N LYS A 98 -32.95 13.90 30.39
CA LYS A 98 -33.49 13.11 29.27
C LYS A 98 -32.55 13.13 28.06
N TYR A 99 -32.76 12.19 27.15
CA TYR A 99 -32.12 12.17 25.84
C TYR A 99 -33.18 12.41 24.76
N ILE A 100 -32.89 13.31 23.84
CA ILE A 100 -33.65 13.53 22.60
C ILE A 100 -32.85 12.99 21.42
N ILE A 101 -33.51 12.74 20.28
CA ILE A 101 -32.81 12.45 19.04
C ILE A 101 -32.77 13.73 18.22
N VAL A 102 -31.59 14.08 17.73
CA VAL A 102 -31.41 15.18 16.79
C VAL A 102 -31.00 14.58 15.47
N CYS A 103 -31.61 15.04 14.39
CA CYS A 103 -31.17 14.77 13.03
C CYS A 103 -30.61 16.04 12.41
N LEU A 104 -29.42 15.96 11.84
CA LEU A 104 -28.88 16.99 10.96
C LEU A 104 -29.29 16.67 9.52
N LEU A 105 -29.62 17.70 8.75
CA LEU A 105 -29.94 17.63 7.34
C LEU A 105 -28.95 18.49 6.57
N GLY A 106 -28.29 17.93 5.56
CA GLY A 106 -27.29 18.60 4.73
C GLY A 106 -27.60 18.48 3.23
N PRO A 107 -26.90 19.25 2.37
CA PRO A 107 -25.69 20.05 2.66
C PRO A 107 -25.94 21.57 2.73
N TYR A 108 -27.20 22.01 2.85
CA TYR A 108 -27.52 23.44 2.82
C TYR A 108 -28.11 23.92 4.13
N GLY A 109 -27.68 25.11 4.58
CA GLY A 109 -28.29 25.80 5.71
C GLY A 109 -29.59 26.55 5.37
N ASP A 110 -29.79 26.88 4.10
CA ASP A 110 -30.97 27.59 3.61
C ASP A 110 -32.23 26.71 3.66
N PHE A 111 -33.38 27.30 3.96
CA PHE A 111 -34.69 26.69 3.76
C PHE A 111 -35.42 27.41 2.63
N LYS A 112 -35.61 26.74 1.49
CA LYS A 112 -36.26 27.31 0.29
C LYS A 112 -37.43 26.44 -0.16
N VAL A 113 -38.51 26.47 0.61
CA VAL A 113 -39.81 25.96 0.15
C VAL A 113 -40.70 27.17 -0.16
N ASN A 114 -41.00 27.43 -1.42
CA ASN A 114 -42.01 28.44 -1.78
C ASN A 114 -43.39 27.77 -1.90
N MET A 115 -44.12 27.70 -0.79
CA MET A 115 -45.46 27.07 -0.76
C MET A 115 -46.55 27.92 -1.45
N TRP A 116 -46.20 29.08 -2.05
CA TRP A 116 -47.11 29.96 -2.80
C TRP A 116 -47.18 29.66 -4.30
N GLU A 117 -46.23 28.87 -4.84
CA GLU A 117 -46.32 28.47 -6.25
C GLU A 117 -47.42 27.41 -6.40
N ASN A 118 -48.46 27.73 -7.17
CA ASN A 118 -49.48 26.78 -7.57
C ASN A 118 -48.80 25.48 -8.04
N MET A 119 -49.05 24.38 -7.32
CA MET A 119 -48.59 23.02 -7.66
C MET A 119 -49.36 22.44 -8.87
N THR A 120 -49.66 23.27 -9.86
CA THR A 120 -50.38 22.88 -11.08
C THR A 120 -49.43 22.85 -12.26
N ASN A 121 -48.98 21.62 -12.54
CA ASN A 121 -48.64 21.02 -13.84
C ASN A 121 -47.55 21.59 -14.77
N GLU A 122 -46.81 22.66 -14.43
CA GLU A 122 -45.62 23.03 -15.25
C GLU A 122 -44.35 23.39 -14.43
N SER A 123 -44.46 23.62 -13.13
CA SER A 123 -43.33 23.93 -12.23
C SER A 123 -42.63 22.69 -11.65
N ASN A 124 -43.20 21.49 -11.85
CA ASN A 124 -42.72 20.22 -11.27
C ASN A 124 -41.48 19.60 -11.93
N SER A 125 -40.83 20.28 -12.88
CA SER A 125 -39.61 19.79 -13.55
C SER A 125 -38.31 20.44 -13.08
N LYS A 126 -38.35 21.37 -12.11
CA LYS A 126 -37.14 22.05 -11.59
C LYS A 126 -36.41 21.19 -10.56
N CYS A 127 -35.99 20.00 -10.97
CA CYS A 127 -34.90 19.33 -10.27
C CYS A 127 -33.62 20.14 -10.47
N TYR A 128 -32.74 20.16 -9.45
CA TYR A 128 -31.40 20.71 -9.64
C TYR A 128 -30.72 20.02 -10.80
N ASP A 129 -29.84 20.74 -11.51
CA ASP A 129 -29.10 20.21 -12.64
C ASP A 129 -28.60 18.78 -12.31
N PHE A 130 -28.84 17.82 -13.23
CA PHE A 130 -28.43 16.40 -13.13
C PHE A 130 -29.24 15.56 -12.14
N TYR A 131 -30.43 16.04 -11.77
CA TYR A 131 -31.49 15.18 -11.29
C TYR A 131 -32.62 15.18 -12.31
N GLN A 132 -33.11 14.00 -12.66
CA GLN A 132 -34.33 13.87 -13.45
C GLN A 132 -35.52 13.76 -12.51
N TYR A 133 -36.63 14.37 -12.93
CA TYR A 133 -37.89 14.17 -12.24
C TYR A 133 -38.41 12.78 -12.61
N ASP A 134 -38.42 11.87 -11.65
CA ASP A 134 -39.05 10.55 -11.78
C ASP A 134 -39.97 10.30 -10.58
N GLY A 135 -41.15 9.73 -10.83
CA GLY A 135 -42.07 9.29 -9.78
C GLY A 135 -42.46 10.34 -8.72
N GLY A 136 -42.43 11.64 -9.00
CA GLY A 136 -42.77 12.70 -8.02
C GLY A 136 -41.60 13.28 -7.22
N HIS A 137 -40.37 12.84 -7.49
CA HIS A 137 -39.17 13.33 -6.82
C HIS A 137 -38.00 13.47 -7.82
N CYS A 138 -36.89 14.04 -7.34
CA CYS A 138 -35.70 14.29 -8.14
C CYS A 138 -34.70 13.17 -7.88
N GLU A 139 -34.53 12.29 -8.85
CA GLU A 139 -33.57 11.19 -8.84
C GLU A 139 -32.28 11.60 -9.52
N LEU A 140 -31.14 11.14 -9.00
CA LEU A 140 -29.83 11.45 -9.56
C LEU A 140 -29.76 10.88 -10.99
N ASN A 141 -29.62 11.77 -11.96
CA ASN A 141 -29.32 11.41 -13.33
C ASN A 141 -27.81 11.51 -13.46
N ASP A 142 -27.11 10.39 -13.36
CA ASP A 142 -25.64 10.32 -13.29
C ASP A 142 -25.00 10.18 -14.69
N PRO A 143 -24.66 11.26 -15.42
CA PRO A 143 -23.50 11.19 -16.29
C PRO A 143 -22.27 11.28 -15.40
N ASP A 144 -21.49 10.20 -15.37
CA ASP A 144 -20.24 10.09 -14.63
C ASP A 144 -19.41 11.38 -14.83
N PHE A 145 -19.13 12.08 -13.73
CA PHE A 145 -18.31 13.30 -13.73
C PHE A 145 -16.97 13.08 -14.44
N THR A 146 -16.40 11.88 -14.28
CA THR A 146 -15.18 11.43 -14.96
C THR A 146 -15.38 11.38 -16.47
N GLU A 147 -16.49 10.81 -16.95
CA GLU A 147 -16.83 10.77 -18.37
C GLU A 147 -16.97 12.19 -18.93
N SER A 148 -17.71 13.05 -18.22
CA SER A 148 -17.95 14.44 -18.65
C SER A 148 -16.66 15.27 -18.77
N ILE A 149 -15.72 15.13 -17.83
CA ILE A 149 -14.41 15.78 -17.94
C ILE A 149 -13.62 15.21 -19.12
N ASN A 150 -13.60 13.89 -19.26
CA ASN A 150 -12.88 13.24 -20.36
C ASN A 150 -13.43 13.64 -21.73
N ASP A 151 -14.73 13.85 -21.84
CA ASP A 151 -15.39 14.41 -23.01
C ASP A 151 -14.86 15.80 -23.37
N ILE A 152 -14.65 16.64 -22.36
CA ILE A 152 -14.05 17.97 -22.54
C ILE A 152 -12.59 17.82 -22.99
N ARG A 153 -11.79 16.99 -22.30
CA ARG A 153 -10.39 16.71 -22.65
C ARG A 153 -10.27 16.22 -24.09
N ARG A 154 -11.14 15.29 -24.50
CA ARG A 154 -11.22 14.75 -25.86
C ARG A 154 -11.50 15.83 -26.90
N LYS A 155 -12.48 16.70 -26.64
CA LYS A 155 -12.83 17.82 -27.53
C LYS A 155 -11.66 18.79 -27.72
N PHE A 156 -10.92 19.08 -26.66
CA PHE A 156 -9.71 19.91 -26.74
C PHE A 156 -8.55 19.19 -27.45
N ALA A 157 -8.35 17.89 -27.17
CA ALA A 157 -7.33 17.07 -27.83
C ALA A 157 -7.51 17.06 -29.35
N LYS A 158 -8.72 16.75 -29.82
CA LYS A 158 -9.06 16.76 -31.25
C LYS A 158 -8.92 18.14 -31.88
N LYS A 159 -9.33 19.19 -31.17
CA LYS A 159 -9.30 20.56 -31.69
C LYS A 159 -7.86 21.09 -31.88
N TYR A 160 -6.94 20.72 -31.00
CA TYR A 160 -5.57 21.24 -30.97
C TYR A 160 -4.50 20.17 -31.27
N ASN A 161 -4.89 19.01 -31.83
CA ASN A 161 -4.02 17.87 -32.13
C ASN A 161 -3.05 17.56 -30.97
N VAL A 162 -3.59 17.38 -29.76
CA VAL A 162 -2.77 17.11 -28.58
C VAL A 162 -2.25 15.67 -28.64
N PRO A 163 -0.94 15.44 -28.68
CA PRO A 163 -0.38 14.13 -28.96
C PRO A 163 -0.40 13.17 -27.75
N ASP A 164 -0.56 13.69 -26.54
CA ASP A 164 -0.39 12.99 -25.25
C ASP A 164 -1.50 13.31 -24.23
N MET A 165 -2.73 13.64 -24.68
CA MET A 165 -3.85 13.91 -23.78
C MET A 165 -4.31 12.61 -23.10
N HIS A 166 -4.02 12.42 -21.81
CA HIS A 166 -4.44 11.22 -21.11
C HIS A 166 -5.91 11.26 -20.69
N LYS A 167 -6.58 10.10 -20.66
CA LYS A 167 -7.88 9.95 -20.01
C LYS A 167 -7.68 10.04 -18.49
N LEU A 168 -8.48 10.87 -17.82
CA LEU A 168 -8.55 10.91 -16.37
C LEU A 168 -9.35 9.73 -15.83
N THR A 169 -8.83 9.04 -14.82
CA THR A 169 -9.50 7.97 -14.10
C THR A 169 -9.69 8.32 -12.63
N TRP A 170 -10.79 7.87 -12.04
CA TRP A 170 -11.03 8.02 -10.61
C TRP A 170 -10.11 7.09 -9.80
N ASN A 171 -9.42 7.62 -8.80
CA ASN A 171 -8.43 6.87 -8.04
C ASN A 171 -8.79 6.81 -6.54
N LYS A 172 -8.88 5.60 -5.98
CA LYS A 172 -9.30 5.40 -4.59
C LYS A 172 -8.21 5.76 -3.57
N ASP A 173 -6.94 5.63 -3.93
CA ASP A 173 -5.84 5.96 -3.02
C ASP A 173 -5.75 7.49 -2.82
N LEU A 174 -5.89 8.26 -3.90
CA LEU A 174 -6.00 9.73 -3.85
C LEU A 174 -7.22 10.17 -3.03
N LEU A 175 -8.34 9.42 -3.08
CA LEU A 175 -9.51 9.71 -2.25
C LEU A 175 -9.20 9.53 -0.76
N LYS A 176 -8.62 8.39 -0.37
CA LYS A 176 -8.23 8.11 1.02
C LYS A 176 -7.25 9.16 1.54
N ILE A 177 -6.26 9.51 0.72
CA ILE A 177 -5.32 10.60 1.00
C ILE A 177 -6.07 11.91 1.23
N LEU A 178 -6.93 12.29 0.29
CA LEU A 178 -7.67 13.53 0.41
C LEU A 178 -8.50 13.53 1.68
N GLU A 179 -9.22 12.45 2.00
CA GLU A 179 -10.05 12.31 3.20
C GLU A 179 -9.25 12.48 4.50
N SER A 180 -8.02 11.97 4.58
CA SER A 180 -7.18 12.14 5.78
C SER A 180 -6.61 13.55 5.97
N LEU A 181 -6.52 14.35 4.90
CA LEU A 181 -5.96 15.70 4.96
C LEU A 181 -6.85 16.71 5.71
N ASP A 182 -6.27 17.43 6.66
CA ASP A 182 -6.85 18.65 7.22
C ASP A 182 -6.49 19.85 6.33
N VAL A 183 -7.49 20.41 5.67
CA VAL A 183 -7.37 21.57 4.76
C VAL A 183 -8.04 22.83 5.33
N SER A 184 -8.36 22.82 6.63
CA SER A 184 -9.14 23.87 7.30
C SER A 184 -8.43 25.23 7.38
N ALA A 185 -7.10 25.25 7.46
CA ALA A 185 -6.34 26.44 7.83
C ALA A 185 -5.51 27.09 6.71
N ASN A 186 -5.18 26.40 5.61
CA ASN A 186 -4.48 27.01 4.46
C ASN A 186 -4.29 26.06 3.27
N ASP A 187 -3.99 26.65 2.11
CA ASP A 187 -3.63 25.98 0.86
C ASP A 187 -2.29 25.20 0.95
N THR A 188 -1.46 25.51 1.94
CA THR A 188 -0.11 24.96 2.11
C THR A 188 -0.07 23.47 2.40
N SER A 189 -1.11 22.90 3.03
CA SER A 189 -1.19 21.44 3.22
C SER A 189 -1.30 20.79 1.84
N LEU A 190 -2.31 21.13 1.04
CA LEU A 190 -2.51 20.61 -0.32
C LEU A 190 -1.26 20.70 -1.22
N LYS A 191 -0.50 21.80 -1.13
CA LYS A 191 0.71 22.04 -1.92
C LYS A 191 1.83 21.01 -1.72
N ASN A 192 1.95 20.42 -0.54
CA ASN A 192 3.04 19.49 -0.24
C ASN A 192 2.78 18.07 -0.76
N TYR A 193 1.54 17.76 -1.13
CA TYR A 193 1.09 16.40 -1.38
C TYR A 193 0.93 16.06 -2.86
N GLN A 194 0.29 16.93 -3.65
CA GLN A 194 -0.01 16.70 -5.09
C GLN A 194 -0.57 18.00 -5.72
N ARG A 195 -0.71 18.07 -7.06
CA ARG A 195 -1.60 19.09 -7.66
C ARG A 195 -3.02 18.89 -7.16
N TYR A 196 -3.74 20.00 -7.03
CA TYR A 196 -5.12 20.00 -6.56
C TYR A 196 -5.98 20.95 -7.37
N TRP A 197 -7.26 20.66 -7.41
CA TRP A 197 -8.29 21.42 -8.12
C TRP A 197 -9.45 21.67 -7.17
N ILE A 198 -9.72 22.95 -6.89
CA ILE A 198 -10.85 23.35 -6.04
C ILE A 198 -12.00 23.73 -6.96
N LEU A 199 -13.08 22.97 -6.89
CA LEU A 199 -14.28 23.26 -7.67
C LEU A 199 -14.95 24.51 -7.09
N ARG A 200 -15.23 25.48 -7.95
CA ARG A 200 -15.92 26.72 -7.55
C ARG A 200 -17.44 26.52 -7.59
N GLY A 201 -18.16 27.16 -6.66
CA GLY A 201 -19.63 27.15 -6.65
C GLY A 201 -20.25 25.88 -6.07
N THR A 202 -21.51 25.61 -6.41
CA THR A 202 -22.37 24.55 -5.85
C THR A 202 -22.07 23.12 -6.36
N GLY A 203 -20.79 22.81 -6.68
CA GLY A 203 -20.34 21.44 -6.96
C GLY A 203 -19.91 21.10 -8.40
N TYR A 204 -19.86 19.81 -8.72
CA TYR A 204 -19.37 19.24 -9.99
C TYR A 204 -19.98 19.87 -11.24
N GLN A 205 -21.27 20.19 -11.20
CA GLN A 205 -22.03 20.58 -12.38
C GLN A 205 -21.87 22.03 -12.79
N HIS A 206 -21.77 22.93 -11.81
CA HIS A 206 -21.36 24.31 -12.08
C HIS A 206 -19.98 24.35 -12.76
N THR A 207 -19.10 23.45 -12.33
CA THR A 207 -17.77 23.31 -12.90
C THR A 207 -17.85 22.85 -14.35
N LEU A 208 -18.54 21.75 -14.66
CA LEU A 208 -18.70 21.24 -16.03
C LEU A 208 -19.29 22.29 -17.00
N ASN A 209 -20.31 23.03 -16.56
CA ASN A 209 -20.97 24.07 -17.37
C ASN A 209 -20.06 25.27 -17.67
N THR A 210 -19.15 25.61 -16.75
CA THR A 210 -18.28 26.79 -16.89
C THR A 210 -16.88 26.46 -17.40
N LEU A 211 -16.44 25.20 -17.28
CA LEU A 211 -15.07 24.75 -17.56
C LEU A 211 -14.62 25.11 -18.97
N ARG A 212 -15.42 24.81 -19.99
CA ARG A 212 -15.07 25.13 -21.39
C ARG A 212 -14.89 26.63 -21.63
N ASN A 213 -15.76 27.45 -21.05
CA ASN A 213 -15.69 28.91 -21.20
C ASN A 213 -14.46 29.47 -20.48
N LYS A 214 -14.14 28.93 -19.30
CA LYS A 214 -12.94 29.31 -18.55
C LYS A 214 -11.66 28.93 -19.28
N ILE A 215 -11.53 27.71 -19.78
CA ILE A 215 -10.37 27.30 -20.59
C ILE A 215 -10.18 28.26 -21.78
N ASN A 216 -11.26 28.57 -22.49
CA ASN A 216 -11.19 29.51 -23.60
C ASN A 216 -10.74 30.92 -23.16
N ARG A 217 -11.21 31.40 -22.00
CA ARG A 217 -10.90 32.74 -21.49
C ARG A 217 -9.49 32.83 -20.89
N GLU A 218 -9.12 31.88 -20.05
CA GLU A 218 -7.93 31.93 -19.20
C GLU A 218 -6.69 31.35 -19.89
N TYR A 219 -6.87 30.44 -20.85
CA TYR A 219 -5.76 29.84 -21.60
C TYR A 219 -5.76 30.21 -23.08
N ILE A 220 -6.84 29.93 -23.82
CA ILE A 220 -6.83 30.06 -25.30
C ILE A 220 -6.74 31.51 -25.77
N LYS A 221 -7.55 32.40 -25.19
CA LYS A 221 -7.62 33.82 -25.59
C LYS A 221 -6.70 34.73 -24.78
N ASN A 222 -6.03 34.19 -23.77
CA ASN A 222 -5.25 34.99 -22.85
C ASN A 222 -3.82 35.19 -23.37
N VAL A 223 -3.43 36.46 -23.50
CA VAL A 223 -2.09 36.86 -23.93
C VAL A 223 -1.06 36.74 -22.80
N GLU A 224 -1.49 36.80 -21.53
CA GLU A 224 -0.66 36.68 -20.32
C GLU A 224 -0.69 35.25 -19.74
N LYS A 225 -1.07 34.26 -20.55
CA LYS A 225 -1.17 32.87 -20.09
C LYS A 225 0.12 32.36 -19.44
N GLU A 226 1.29 32.74 -19.94
CA GLU A 226 2.58 32.31 -19.39
C GLU A 226 2.79 32.72 -17.92
N GLU A 227 2.31 33.90 -17.52
CA GLU A 227 2.37 34.38 -16.13
C GLU A 227 1.42 33.59 -15.21
N ILE A 228 0.25 33.19 -15.73
CA ILE A 228 -0.67 32.29 -15.01
C ILE A 228 -0.01 30.93 -14.77
N PHE A 229 0.72 30.40 -15.76
CA PHE A 229 1.46 29.15 -15.58
C PHE A 229 2.62 29.30 -14.61
N ALA A 230 3.39 30.38 -14.70
CA ALA A 230 4.49 30.66 -13.79
C ALA A 230 4.03 30.79 -12.33
N SER A 231 2.94 31.53 -12.09
CA SER A 231 2.34 31.66 -10.75
C SER A 231 1.71 30.36 -10.26
N GLY A 232 1.05 29.62 -11.17
CA GLY A 232 0.44 28.33 -10.92
C GLY A 232 1.42 27.17 -10.81
N LEU A 233 2.75 27.36 -10.88
CA LEU A 233 3.72 26.33 -10.52
C LEU A 233 3.71 26.05 -9.01
N ASN A 234 3.48 27.08 -8.20
CA ASN A 234 3.52 27.02 -6.72
C ASN A 234 2.12 26.97 -6.06
N SER A 235 1.06 26.78 -6.85
CA SER A 235 -0.34 26.69 -6.42
C SER A 235 -1.21 25.96 -7.46
N THR A 236 -2.50 25.84 -7.22
CA THR A 236 -3.48 25.38 -8.23
C THR A 236 -3.60 26.36 -9.41
N LEU A 237 -3.83 25.81 -10.61
CA LEU A 237 -4.27 26.52 -11.82
C LEU A 237 -5.80 26.61 -11.91
N GLY A 238 -6.52 26.28 -10.84
CA GLY A 238 -7.97 26.28 -10.78
C GLY A 238 -8.56 25.26 -11.75
N ASP A 239 -9.48 25.70 -12.61
CA ASP A 239 -10.20 24.80 -13.51
C ASP A 239 -9.35 24.28 -14.67
N LEU A 240 -8.19 24.89 -14.94
CA LEU A 240 -7.26 24.41 -15.98
C LEU A 240 -6.61 23.07 -15.60
N GLU A 241 -6.57 22.71 -14.32
CA GLU A 241 -6.02 21.43 -13.85
C GLU A 241 -6.64 20.23 -14.57
N ALA A 242 -7.95 20.29 -14.79
CA ALA A 242 -8.74 19.22 -15.41
C ALA A 242 -8.37 18.94 -16.87
N VAL A 243 -7.63 19.85 -17.54
CA VAL A 243 -7.26 19.73 -18.97
C VAL A 243 -5.76 19.72 -19.22
N ILE A 244 -4.95 19.57 -18.17
CA ILE A 244 -3.50 19.31 -18.34
C ILE A 244 -3.33 17.90 -18.95
N PRO A 245 -2.66 17.77 -20.11
CA PRO A 245 -2.54 16.51 -20.85
C PRO A 245 -1.95 15.35 -20.05
N LEU A 246 -0.91 15.61 -19.25
CA LEU A 246 -0.17 14.59 -18.51
C LEU A 246 -0.82 14.16 -17.18
N GLN A 247 -1.95 14.75 -16.80
CA GLN A 247 -2.73 14.24 -15.67
C GLN A 247 -3.50 12.99 -16.10
N LYS A 248 -3.44 11.95 -15.28
CA LYS A 248 -3.98 10.61 -15.53
C LYS A 248 -5.04 10.19 -14.51
N THR A 249 -4.89 10.61 -13.26
CA THR A 249 -5.76 10.19 -12.16
C THR A 249 -6.23 11.39 -11.35
N PHE A 250 -7.42 11.26 -10.76
CA PHE A 250 -7.93 12.26 -9.83
C PHE A 250 -8.90 11.63 -8.83
N ALA A 251 -9.11 12.32 -7.72
CA ALA A 251 -10.15 12.00 -6.76
C ALA A 251 -10.61 13.28 -6.08
N CYS A 252 -11.89 13.33 -5.71
CA CYS A 252 -12.51 14.52 -5.17
C CYS A 252 -13.30 14.19 -3.90
N ALA A 253 -13.25 15.09 -2.91
CA ALA A 253 -13.97 14.95 -1.65
C ALA A 253 -14.42 16.33 -1.12
N PRO A 254 -15.54 16.40 -0.39
CA PRO A 254 -15.93 17.62 0.31
C PRO A 254 -14.96 17.90 1.45
N LYS A 255 -14.53 19.16 1.55
CA LYS A 255 -13.63 19.64 2.59
C LYS A 255 -14.05 20.99 3.14
N LEU A 256 -13.86 21.18 4.43
CA LEU A 256 -14.08 22.46 5.10
C LEU A 256 -12.83 23.33 4.95
N MET A 257 -12.93 24.42 4.18
CA MET A 257 -11.84 25.37 3.95
C MET A 257 -12.33 26.79 4.28
N ASN A 258 -11.64 27.50 5.17
CA ASN A 258 -12.03 28.86 5.60
C ASN A 258 -13.50 28.94 6.05
N ASN A 259 -13.95 27.96 6.84
CA ASN A 259 -15.35 27.81 7.29
C ASN A 259 -16.39 27.66 6.18
N GLN A 260 -15.98 27.22 4.98
CA GLN A 260 -16.88 26.92 3.86
C GLN A 260 -16.59 25.53 3.30
N TRP A 261 -17.64 24.73 3.10
CA TRP A 261 -17.52 23.45 2.41
C TRP A 261 -17.24 23.67 0.92
N LYS A 262 -16.18 23.03 0.41
CA LYS A 262 -15.77 23.05 -0.99
C LYS A 262 -15.49 21.63 -1.44
N ILE A 263 -15.71 21.34 -2.72
CA ILE A 263 -15.22 20.09 -3.31
C ILE A 263 -13.77 20.34 -3.71
N VAL A 264 -12.87 19.60 -3.10
CA VAL A 264 -11.44 19.62 -3.41
C VAL A 264 -11.14 18.34 -4.16
N CYS A 265 -10.32 18.42 -5.19
CA CYS A 265 -9.80 17.27 -5.90
C CYS A 265 -8.28 17.24 -5.81
N LEU A 266 -7.71 16.05 -5.64
CA LEU A 266 -6.31 15.77 -5.92
C LEU A 266 -6.20 15.24 -7.35
N ILE A 267 -5.19 15.68 -8.10
CA ILE A 267 -5.00 15.30 -9.50
C ILE A 267 -3.52 15.02 -9.78
N GLY A 268 -3.22 13.92 -10.47
CA GLY A 268 -1.85 13.47 -10.67
C GLY A 268 -1.62 12.65 -11.94
N PRO A 269 -0.36 12.30 -12.23
CA PRO A 269 0.83 12.50 -11.38
C PRO A 269 1.60 13.81 -11.62
N SER A 270 1.33 14.58 -12.68
CA SER A 270 2.20 15.69 -13.11
C SER A 270 2.20 16.87 -12.14
N LEU A 271 3.35 17.20 -11.52
CA LEU A 271 3.50 18.40 -10.68
C LEU A 271 3.84 19.68 -11.46
N GLU A 272 4.54 19.55 -12.58
CA GLU A 272 4.84 20.67 -13.47
C GLU A 272 3.74 20.74 -14.53
N PRO A 273 2.73 21.61 -14.38
CA PRO A 273 1.66 21.72 -15.36
C PRO A 273 2.23 22.20 -16.70
N LYS A 274 2.13 21.33 -17.71
CA LYS A 274 2.42 21.68 -19.12
C LYS A 274 1.13 21.59 -19.91
N MET A 275 0.69 22.71 -20.48
CA MET A 275 -0.47 22.71 -21.37
C MET A 275 -0.10 22.38 -22.81
N PHE A 276 -1.11 21.97 -23.57
CA PHE A 276 -1.00 21.72 -25.00
C PHE A 276 -0.85 23.02 -25.81
N ASP A 277 -0.13 22.96 -26.92
CA ASP A 277 0.08 24.11 -27.80
C ASP A 277 -1.20 24.55 -28.54
N ILE A 278 -1.31 25.84 -28.82
CA ILE A 278 -2.43 26.45 -29.55
C ILE A 278 -1.97 27.20 -30.81
N ASP A 279 -0.66 27.32 -31.05
CA ASP A 279 -0.12 27.91 -32.28
C ASP A 279 -0.49 27.01 -33.47
N PRO A 280 -1.24 27.53 -34.46
CA PRO A 280 -1.61 26.78 -35.66
C PRO A 280 -0.43 26.08 -36.36
N LYS A 281 0.78 26.66 -36.33
CA LYS A 281 1.99 26.06 -36.95
C LYS A 281 2.48 24.81 -36.23
N ILE A 282 2.23 24.70 -34.93
CA ILE A 282 2.61 23.54 -34.11
C ILE A 282 1.48 22.51 -34.16
N VAL A 283 0.24 22.96 -33.97
CA VAL A 283 -0.97 22.12 -34.05
C VAL A 283 -1.06 21.35 -35.36
N THR A 284 -0.70 21.96 -36.50
CA THR A 284 -0.72 21.30 -37.81
C THR A 284 0.36 20.24 -38.02
N LYS A 285 1.43 20.25 -37.20
CA LYS A 285 2.51 19.26 -37.24
C LYS A 285 2.28 18.10 -36.28
N ASN A 286 1.54 18.33 -35.20
CA ASN A 286 1.26 17.29 -34.22
C ASN A 286 0.28 16.25 -34.77
N VAL A 287 0.46 15.01 -34.34
CA VAL A 287 -0.44 13.90 -34.65
C VAL A 287 -1.14 13.48 -33.36
N LEU A 288 -2.47 13.40 -33.42
CA LEU A 288 -3.31 13.03 -32.28
C LEU A 288 -2.90 11.65 -31.73
N GLY A 289 -2.63 11.56 -30.43
CA GLY A 289 -2.23 10.31 -29.76
C GLY A 289 -0.85 9.76 -30.14
N SER A 290 -0.03 10.48 -30.93
CA SER A 290 1.27 9.97 -31.35
C SER A 290 2.32 9.92 -30.24
N ALA A 291 2.06 10.58 -29.11
CA ALA A 291 2.94 10.61 -27.95
C ALA A 291 2.32 9.91 -26.73
N CYS A 292 1.35 9.01 -26.95
CA CYS A 292 0.94 8.10 -25.89
C CYS A 292 2.12 7.22 -25.45
N PRO A 293 2.40 7.11 -24.14
CA PRO A 293 3.50 6.31 -23.64
C PRO A 293 3.22 4.80 -23.79
N THR A 294 4.25 3.98 -23.57
CA THR A 294 4.13 2.51 -23.57
C THR A 294 3.03 2.06 -22.59
N HIS A 295 2.26 1.03 -22.97
CA HIS A 295 1.06 0.53 -22.25
C HIS A 295 -0.17 1.45 -22.29
N TYR A 296 -0.12 2.52 -23.08
CA TYR A 296 -1.28 3.35 -23.42
C TYR A 296 -1.55 3.26 -24.91
N LYS A 297 -2.82 3.06 -25.25
CA LYS A 297 -3.31 3.12 -26.62
C LYS A 297 -4.01 4.45 -26.87
N HIS A 298 -3.89 4.93 -28.10
CA HIS A 298 -4.69 6.05 -28.57
C HIS A 298 -6.13 5.58 -28.82
N GLU A 299 -7.09 6.19 -28.11
CA GLU A 299 -8.52 5.94 -28.26
C GLU A 299 -9.27 7.28 -28.37
N ASP A 300 -9.77 7.55 -29.57
CA ASP A 300 -10.58 8.72 -29.90
C ASP A 300 -10.02 10.08 -29.44
N GLY A 301 -8.70 10.26 -29.51
CA GLY A 301 -8.01 11.49 -29.10
C GLY A 301 -7.55 11.54 -27.65
N LEU A 302 -7.70 10.45 -26.90
CA LEU A 302 -7.13 10.29 -25.57
C LEU A 302 -6.12 9.13 -25.54
N CYS A 303 -5.10 9.24 -24.70
CA CYS A 303 -4.27 8.11 -24.29
C CYS A 303 -5.00 7.37 -23.17
N VAL A 304 -5.38 6.12 -23.44
CA VAL A 304 -6.12 5.25 -22.52
C VAL A 304 -5.23 4.06 -22.17
N PRO A 305 -5.17 3.62 -20.90
CA PRO A 305 -4.41 2.43 -20.55
C PRO A 305 -4.89 1.21 -21.35
N GLU A 306 -3.97 0.38 -21.83
CA GLU A 306 -4.32 -0.86 -22.53
C GLU A 306 -5.06 -1.85 -21.62
N ASN A 307 -4.76 -1.82 -20.32
CA ASN A 307 -5.48 -2.56 -19.29
C ASN A 307 -6.06 -1.61 -18.22
N PRO A 308 -7.32 -1.14 -18.39
CA PRO A 308 -7.92 -0.14 -17.52
C PRO A 308 -8.09 -0.59 -16.07
N GLU A 309 -8.35 -1.88 -15.83
CA GLU A 309 -8.60 -2.41 -14.49
C GLU A 309 -7.32 -2.45 -13.63
N LYS A 310 -6.14 -2.62 -14.25
CA LYS A 310 -4.85 -2.61 -13.54
C LYS A 310 -4.35 -1.21 -13.19
N ASN A 311 -4.75 -0.19 -13.96
CA ASN A 311 -4.27 1.19 -13.82
C ASN A 311 -5.14 2.09 -12.91
N VAL A 312 -6.00 1.49 -12.07
CA VAL A 312 -6.90 2.26 -11.17
C VAL A 312 -6.18 2.73 -9.91
N ASN A 313 -5.13 2.03 -9.47
CA ASN A 313 -4.39 2.33 -8.25
C ASN A 313 -3.14 3.19 -8.53
N ILE A 314 -2.65 3.92 -7.53
CA ILE A 314 -1.41 4.70 -7.66
C ILE A 314 -0.20 3.77 -7.84
N PHE A 315 -0.28 2.59 -7.25
CA PHE A 315 0.71 1.53 -7.35
C PHE A 315 0.14 0.36 -8.15
N ASP A 316 0.77 0.05 -9.29
CA ASP A 316 0.53 -1.17 -10.07
C ASP A 316 1.67 -2.16 -9.79
N SER A 317 1.35 -3.22 -9.05
CA SER A 317 2.33 -4.23 -8.64
C SER A 317 2.88 -5.03 -9.81
N ASP A 318 2.05 -5.32 -10.83
CA ASP A 318 2.50 -6.07 -12.01
C ASP A 318 3.48 -5.22 -12.83
N TYR A 319 3.13 -3.94 -13.04
CA TYR A 319 4.00 -2.99 -13.74
C TYR A 319 5.33 -2.80 -13.02
N PHE A 320 5.30 -2.67 -11.69
CA PHE A 320 6.49 -2.57 -10.85
C PHE A 320 7.37 -3.83 -10.98
N LYS A 321 6.78 -5.02 -10.83
CA LYS A 321 7.47 -6.31 -10.96
C LYS A 321 8.15 -6.42 -12.33
N GLU A 322 7.44 -6.10 -13.40
CA GLU A 322 7.97 -6.15 -14.77
C GLU A 322 9.19 -5.24 -14.93
N LYS A 323 9.04 -3.94 -14.65
CA LYS A 323 10.12 -2.96 -14.86
C LYS A 323 11.36 -3.23 -14.01
N VAL A 324 11.16 -3.61 -12.74
CA VAL A 324 12.28 -3.88 -11.85
C VAL A 324 13.02 -5.15 -12.28
N ASN A 325 12.31 -6.23 -12.56
CA ASN A 325 12.96 -7.50 -12.95
C ASN A 325 13.61 -7.42 -14.34
N ASP A 326 13.06 -6.66 -15.28
CA ASP A 326 13.71 -6.37 -16.57
C ASP A 326 15.11 -5.77 -16.38
N VAL A 327 15.25 -4.80 -15.47
CA VAL A 327 16.55 -4.20 -15.15
C VAL A 327 17.46 -5.22 -14.45
N ARG A 328 16.91 -6.05 -13.54
CA ARG A 328 17.68 -7.09 -12.85
C ARG A 328 18.25 -8.13 -13.82
N VAL A 329 17.48 -8.59 -14.80
CA VAL A 329 17.93 -9.52 -15.86
C VAL A 329 19.04 -8.91 -16.70
N LYS A 330 18.88 -7.65 -17.13
CA LYS A 330 19.90 -6.93 -17.90
C LYS A 330 21.21 -6.82 -17.11
N LEU A 331 21.13 -6.45 -15.83
CA LEU A 331 22.29 -6.34 -14.95
C LEU A 331 22.95 -7.70 -14.70
N ALA A 332 22.16 -8.75 -14.46
CA ALA A 332 22.65 -10.10 -14.25
C ALA A 332 23.48 -10.60 -15.44
N LYS A 333 22.99 -10.39 -16.67
CA LYS A 333 23.72 -10.73 -17.90
C LYS A 333 24.93 -9.83 -18.13
N LYS A 334 24.82 -8.54 -17.87
CA LYS A 334 25.91 -7.57 -18.08
C LYS A 334 27.10 -7.82 -17.15
N PHE A 335 26.85 -8.23 -15.92
CA PHE A 335 27.87 -8.38 -14.88
C PHE A 335 28.10 -9.83 -14.43
N ASN A 336 27.48 -10.80 -15.12
CA ASN A 336 27.51 -12.23 -14.76
C ASN A 336 27.18 -12.48 -13.27
N VAL A 337 26.04 -11.97 -12.84
CA VAL A 337 25.58 -12.11 -11.45
C VAL A 337 24.97 -13.51 -11.27
N SER A 338 25.66 -14.37 -10.53
CA SER A 338 25.26 -15.78 -10.35
C SER A 338 24.01 -15.99 -9.50
N ASN A 339 23.63 -15.00 -8.69
CA ASN A 339 22.58 -15.11 -7.68
C ASN A 339 21.59 -13.93 -7.72
N MET A 340 21.27 -13.41 -8.90
CA MET A 340 20.25 -12.36 -9.05
C MET A 340 18.85 -12.96 -8.94
N HIS A 341 18.13 -12.71 -7.85
CA HIS A 341 16.79 -13.27 -7.65
C HIS A 341 15.70 -12.44 -8.30
N GLN A 342 14.58 -13.05 -8.66
CA GLN A 342 13.38 -12.31 -9.01
C GLN A 342 12.82 -11.62 -7.78
N LEU A 343 12.35 -10.38 -7.97
CA LEU A 343 11.68 -9.61 -6.94
C LEU A 343 10.16 -9.77 -7.13
N ASP A 344 9.47 -10.36 -6.15
CA ASP A 344 8.06 -10.73 -6.20
C ASP A 344 7.20 -10.08 -5.10
N PRO A 345 5.90 -9.81 -5.34
CA PRO A 345 5.03 -9.30 -4.29
C PRO A 345 4.84 -10.34 -3.19
N SER A 346 4.87 -9.92 -1.92
CA SER A 346 4.66 -10.79 -0.77
C SER A 346 3.70 -10.19 0.25
N TYR A 347 2.57 -10.85 0.43
CA TYR A 347 1.57 -10.48 1.44
C TYR A 347 2.09 -10.59 2.88
N ASP A 348 3.20 -11.31 3.10
CA ASP A 348 3.82 -11.41 4.42
C ASP A 348 4.31 -10.04 4.92
N LEU A 349 4.68 -9.14 4.01
CA LEU A 349 5.11 -7.77 4.32
C LEU A 349 3.94 -6.79 4.50
N SER A 350 2.70 -7.15 4.13
CA SER A 350 1.56 -6.22 4.17
C SER A 350 1.26 -5.74 5.60
N LYS A 351 1.30 -6.64 6.59
CA LYS A 351 1.10 -6.27 8.00
C LYS A 351 2.20 -5.36 8.54
N GLU A 352 3.45 -5.63 8.14
CA GLU A 352 4.57 -4.79 8.54
C GLU A 352 4.44 -3.39 7.95
N LEU A 353 3.94 -3.29 6.72
CA LEU A 353 3.73 -2.03 6.03
C LEU A 353 2.56 -1.21 6.61
N GLU A 354 1.50 -1.87 7.11
CA GLU A 354 0.39 -1.21 7.82
C GLU A 354 0.88 -0.53 9.11
N ASP A 355 1.74 -1.20 9.87
CA ASP A 355 2.31 -0.69 11.12
C ASP A 355 3.57 0.17 10.90
N TRP A 356 4.04 0.31 9.65
CA TRP A 356 5.32 0.95 9.36
C TRP A 356 5.26 2.46 9.56
N ASN A 357 6.15 2.99 10.42
CA ASN A 357 6.29 4.42 10.64
C ASN A 357 7.76 4.84 10.69
N ILE A 358 8.23 5.48 9.61
CA ILE A 358 9.60 5.99 9.48
C ILE A 358 10.02 6.98 10.60
N ASN A 359 9.06 7.61 11.27
CA ASN A 359 9.31 8.60 12.32
C ASN A 359 9.31 8.00 13.74
N ASP A 360 8.94 6.73 13.89
CA ASP A 360 8.96 6.07 15.18
C ASP A 360 10.39 5.64 15.57
N ARG A 361 11.00 6.35 16.53
CA ARG A 361 12.31 6.00 17.07
C ARG A 361 12.30 4.76 17.97
N ASN A 362 11.11 4.34 18.44
CA ASN A 362 10.91 3.17 19.29
C ASN A 362 10.62 1.89 18.49
N GLN A 363 10.32 1.99 17.19
CA GLN A 363 10.53 0.88 16.25
C GLN A 363 12.04 0.62 16.16
N LYS A 364 12.60 -0.03 17.19
CA LYS A 364 13.96 -0.54 17.19
C LYS A 364 14.07 -1.60 16.08
N GLN A 365 14.52 -1.15 14.91
CA GLN A 365 15.60 -1.74 14.13
C GLN A 365 15.70 -3.28 14.08
N GLU A 366 14.61 -3.99 13.78
CA GLU A 366 14.74 -5.21 12.97
C GLU A 366 14.55 -4.86 11.49
N ARG A 367 15.47 -3.97 11.05
CA ARG A 367 16.05 -3.65 9.73
C ARG A 367 15.33 -4.04 8.41
N ILE A 368 14.00 -3.97 8.28
CA ILE A 368 13.36 -4.09 6.96
C ILE A 368 13.89 -3.00 6.01
N ARG A 369 14.40 -3.39 4.84
CA ARG A 369 14.82 -2.42 3.82
C ARG A 369 13.58 -1.79 3.21
N TYR A 370 13.70 -0.53 2.80
CA TYR A 370 12.58 0.16 2.20
C TYR A 370 13.03 1.10 1.08
N LEU A 371 12.09 1.40 0.19
CA LEU A 371 12.16 2.45 -0.81
C LEU A 371 10.98 3.38 -0.56
N ALA A 372 11.23 4.69 -0.53
CA ALA A 372 10.17 5.68 -0.40
C ALA A 372 10.30 6.75 -1.49
N VAL A 373 9.39 6.72 -2.46
CA VAL A 373 9.42 7.61 -3.63
C VAL A 373 8.15 8.45 -3.66
N PRO A 374 8.23 9.79 -3.82
CA PRO A 374 7.03 10.60 -4.00
C PRO A 374 6.16 10.08 -5.14
N ILE A 375 4.84 10.08 -4.94
CA ILE A 375 3.87 9.52 -5.91
C ILE A 375 4.12 10.04 -7.34
N HIS A 376 4.34 11.35 -7.47
CA HIS A 376 4.57 12.02 -8.75
C HIS A 376 5.87 11.61 -9.46
N ASP A 377 6.87 11.10 -8.75
CA ASP A 377 8.14 10.63 -9.33
C ASP A 377 8.15 9.10 -9.54
N PHE A 378 7.16 8.38 -9.03
CA PHE A 378 7.18 6.91 -9.00
C PHE A 378 7.24 6.25 -10.38
N GLU A 379 6.32 6.61 -11.28
CA GLU A 379 6.33 6.08 -12.66
C GLU A 379 7.62 6.46 -13.39
N LYS A 380 8.02 7.73 -13.30
CA LYS A 380 9.26 8.23 -13.93
C LYS A 380 10.49 7.51 -13.38
N MET A 381 10.52 7.22 -12.08
CA MET A 381 11.59 6.46 -11.43
C MET A 381 11.69 5.06 -12.03
N LEU A 382 10.57 4.37 -12.27
CA LEU A 382 10.56 3.06 -12.92
C LEU A 382 11.03 3.15 -14.38
N ASP A 383 10.51 4.10 -15.14
CA ASP A 383 10.86 4.30 -16.55
C ASP A 383 12.35 4.65 -16.74
N THR A 384 12.95 5.32 -15.76
CA THR A 384 14.35 5.75 -15.79
C THR A 384 15.26 4.90 -14.90
N LEU A 385 14.76 3.80 -14.33
CA LEU A 385 15.45 3.01 -13.31
C LEU A 385 16.86 2.58 -13.75
N GLU A 386 16.98 2.00 -14.95
CA GLU A 386 18.27 1.56 -15.50
C GLU A 386 19.28 2.71 -15.61
N THR A 387 18.83 3.86 -16.11
CA THR A 387 19.68 5.05 -16.29
C THR A 387 20.11 5.61 -14.94
N ARG A 388 19.18 5.72 -13.99
CA ARG A 388 19.47 6.23 -12.65
C ARG A 388 20.43 5.31 -11.91
N VAL A 389 20.22 4.00 -11.94
CA VAL A 389 21.13 2.99 -11.37
C VAL A 389 22.54 3.12 -11.98
N GLN A 390 22.62 3.29 -13.30
CA GLN A 390 23.90 3.49 -13.98
C GLN A 390 24.60 4.78 -13.53
N GLN A 391 23.87 5.88 -13.33
CA GLN A 391 24.42 7.16 -12.90
C GLN A 391 24.78 7.19 -11.41
N GLU A 392 23.89 6.71 -10.55
CA GLU A 392 24.00 6.78 -9.09
C GLU A 392 25.05 5.79 -8.55
N TYR A 393 25.23 4.62 -9.18
CA TYR A 393 26.13 3.57 -8.68
C TYR A 393 27.21 3.13 -9.68
N PHE A 394 26.84 2.67 -10.88
CA PHE A 394 27.82 2.06 -11.79
C PHE A 394 28.77 3.07 -12.46
N SER A 395 28.45 4.36 -12.50
CA SER A 395 29.38 5.40 -12.96
C SER A 395 30.49 5.70 -11.93
N LYS A 396 30.29 5.31 -10.66
CA LYS A 396 31.16 5.62 -9.54
C LYS A 396 32.37 4.68 -9.49
N ASN A 397 33.46 5.15 -8.91
CA ASN A 397 34.65 4.33 -8.70
C ASN A 397 34.47 3.34 -7.52
N PRO A 398 35.33 2.31 -7.37
CA PRO A 398 35.17 1.31 -6.30
C PRO A 398 35.21 1.84 -4.87
N LYS A 399 35.86 3.00 -4.61
CA LYS A 399 35.88 3.61 -3.27
C LYS A 399 34.54 4.29 -2.98
N GLU A 400 33.99 5.00 -3.96
CA GLU A 400 32.68 5.66 -3.88
C GLU A 400 31.56 4.63 -3.73
N ARG A 401 31.56 3.55 -4.50
CA ARG A 401 30.55 2.48 -4.40
C ARG A 401 30.51 1.88 -2.99
N ARG A 402 31.67 1.64 -2.36
CA ARG A 402 31.76 1.17 -0.97
C ARG A 402 31.22 2.20 0.01
N ALA A 403 31.50 3.49 -0.20
CA ALA A 403 30.97 4.55 0.65
C ALA A 403 29.44 4.67 0.54
N ILE A 404 28.86 4.52 -0.65
CA ILE A 404 27.41 4.50 -0.87
C ILE A 404 26.77 3.38 -0.05
N LEU A 405 27.22 2.14 -0.20
CA LEU A 405 26.68 0.99 0.54
C LEU A 405 26.82 1.18 2.06
N ALA A 406 27.95 1.70 2.54
CA ALA A 406 28.16 1.97 3.95
C ALA A 406 27.22 3.06 4.49
N SER A 407 26.98 4.12 3.71
CA SER A 407 26.09 5.22 4.13
C SER A 407 24.63 4.81 4.27
N GLY A 408 24.17 3.86 3.45
CA GLY A 408 22.83 3.28 3.52
C GLY A 408 22.75 1.98 4.31
N ALA A 409 23.73 1.67 5.17
CA ALA A 409 23.67 0.46 5.99
C ALA A 409 22.46 0.47 6.94
N ASN A 410 22.14 1.63 7.52
CA ASN A 410 21.08 1.80 8.51
C ASN A 410 19.85 2.58 7.97
N THR A 411 19.84 2.90 6.68
CA THR A 411 18.80 3.68 6.00
C THR A 411 18.56 3.12 4.60
N THR A 412 17.61 3.68 3.85
CA THR A 412 17.40 3.32 2.44
C THR A 412 18.57 3.77 1.54
N LEU A 413 18.91 2.94 0.56
CA LEU A 413 19.78 3.26 -0.58
C LEU A 413 18.97 3.72 -1.81
N GLY A 414 17.69 4.04 -1.63
CA GLY A 414 16.80 4.47 -2.70
C GLY A 414 16.61 3.37 -3.74
N ILE A 415 16.76 3.73 -5.02
CA ILE A 415 16.50 2.79 -6.13
C ILE A 415 17.42 1.57 -6.14
N LEU A 416 18.56 1.62 -5.43
CA LEU A 416 19.49 0.49 -5.38
C LEU A 416 18.91 -0.70 -4.61
N GLU A 417 17.93 -0.48 -3.75
CA GLU A 417 17.19 -1.56 -3.07
C GLU A 417 16.58 -2.54 -4.07
N LEU A 418 16.09 -2.02 -5.20
CA LEU A 418 15.38 -2.78 -6.22
C LEU A 418 16.28 -3.71 -7.04
N ILE A 419 17.58 -3.44 -7.08
CA ILE A 419 18.54 -4.20 -7.89
C ILE A 419 19.45 -5.10 -7.06
N MET A 420 19.28 -5.12 -5.72
CA MET A 420 20.09 -5.98 -4.87
C MET A 420 19.77 -7.46 -5.09
N PRO A 421 20.79 -8.31 -5.35
CA PRO A 421 20.58 -9.66 -5.88
C PRO A 421 19.88 -10.59 -4.91
N LEU A 422 20.02 -10.36 -3.59
CA LEU A 422 19.42 -11.19 -2.54
C LEU A 422 18.05 -10.69 -2.07
N GLN A 423 17.53 -9.60 -2.64
CA GLN A 423 16.14 -9.19 -2.44
C GLN A 423 15.25 -10.04 -3.34
N THR A 424 14.25 -10.68 -2.76
CA THR A 424 13.34 -11.62 -3.44
C THR A 424 11.88 -11.21 -3.31
N MET A 425 11.56 -10.33 -2.35
CA MET A 425 10.18 -9.96 -2.06
C MET A 425 10.03 -8.45 -1.84
N TYR A 426 8.84 -7.94 -2.15
CA TYR A 426 8.45 -6.58 -1.84
C TYR A 426 6.97 -6.49 -1.49
N GLU A 427 6.59 -5.41 -0.82
CA GLU A 427 5.21 -4.96 -0.71
C GLU A 427 5.19 -3.44 -0.68
N CYS A 428 4.29 -2.82 -1.45
CA CYS A 428 4.22 -1.38 -1.56
C CYS A 428 2.84 -0.83 -1.23
N ALA A 429 2.81 0.34 -0.61
CA ALA A 429 1.59 1.08 -0.30
C ALA A 429 1.86 2.58 -0.33
N VAL A 430 0.79 3.36 -0.40
CA VAL A 430 0.87 4.81 -0.33
C VAL A 430 0.79 5.24 1.13
N ASN A 431 1.86 5.85 1.63
CA ASN A 431 1.98 6.31 3.02
C ASN A 431 2.43 7.78 3.09
N GLU A 432 2.00 8.49 4.13
CA GLU A 432 2.51 9.83 4.41
C GLU A 432 3.88 9.76 5.09
N VAL A 433 4.89 10.36 4.47
CA VAL A 433 6.26 10.41 4.99
C VAL A 433 6.73 11.86 5.01
N ASN A 434 6.87 12.42 6.22
CA ASN A 434 7.32 13.80 6.46
C ASN A 434 6.49 14.86 5.73
N GLY A 435 5.15 14.72 5.74
CA GLY A 435 4.25 15.68 5.09
C GLY A 435 4.18 15.55 3.57
N VAL A 436 4.63 14.42 3.01
CA VAL A 436 4.55 14.11 1.57
C VAL A 436 4.07 12.68 1.40
N PHE A 437 3.07 12.44 0.54
CA PHE A 437 2.66 11.07 0.21
C PHE A 437 3.66 10.43 -0.73
N LYS A 438 4.11 9.24 -0.35
CA LYS A 438 5.09 8.45 -1.07
C LYS A 438 4.55 7.06 -1.30
N VAL A 439 4.92 6.46 -2.42
CA VAL A 439 4.90 5.01 -2.57
C VAL A 439 6.05 4.49 -1.72
N VAL A 440 5.70 3.81 -0.64
CA VAL A 440 6.63 3.14 0.27
C VAL A 440 6.59 1.66 -0.04
N CYS A 441 7.73 1.11 -0.41
CA CYS A 441 7.91 -0.31 -0.60
C CYS A 441 8.80 -0.85 0.51
N LEU A 442 8.33 -1.86 1.24
CA LEU A 442 9.19 -2.74 2.02
C LEU A 442 9.82 -3.75 1.07
N ILE A 443 11.11 -4.00 1.23
CA ILE A 443 11.91 -4.85 0.35
C ILE A 443 12.69 -5.81 1.24
N GLY A 444 12.65 -7.09 0.89
CA GLY A 444 13.28 -8.14 1.67
C GLY A 444 13.74 -9.32 0.80
N PRO A 445 14.40 -10.32 1.39
CA PRO A 445 14.67 -10.46 2.83
C PRO A 445 15.95 -9.81 3.34
N SER A 446 16.94 -9.51 2.47
CA SER A 446 18.28 -9.12 2.93
C SER A 446 18.24 -7.76 3.65
N LEU A 447 18.72 -7.72 4.89
CA LEU A 447 18.76 -6.50 5.70
C LEU A 447 20.08 -5.76 5.52
N THR A 448 21.12 -6.47 5.06
CA THR A 448 22.43 -5.88 4.78
C THR A 448 22.56 -5.50 3.31
N PRO A 449 22.85 -4.23 2.98
CA PRO A 449 22.94 -3.84 1.59
C PRO A 449 24.20 -4.43 0.95
N LYS A 450 24.02 -5.49 0.16
CA LYS A 450 25.10 -6.16 -0.59
C LYS A 450 24.84 -6.05 -2.08
N MET A 451 25.83 -5.52 -2.79
CA MET A 451 25.84 -5.46 -4.25
C MET A 451 26.74 -6.56 -4.82
N PHE A 452 26.47 -6.97 -6.05
CA PHE A 452 27.32 -7.92 -6.77
C PHE A 452 28.63 -7.26 -7.22
N ALA A 453 29.64 -8.10 -7.41
CA ALA A 453 30.96 -7.67 -7.87
C ALA A 453 30.91 -7.20 -9.33
N THR A 454 31.77 -6.24 -9.66
CA THR A 454 31.79 -5.57 -10.98
C THR A 454 33.17 -5.53 -11.61
N ASP A 455 34.17 -6.12 -10.94
CA ASP A 455 35.51 -6.28 -11.45
C ASP A 455 35.56 -7.37 -12.53
N MET A 456 36.55 -7.26 -13.42
CA MET A 456 36.72 -8.17 -14.56
C MET A 456 36.76 -9.64 -14.15
N THR A 457 37.39 -9.97 -13.02
CA THR A 457 37.52 -11.34 -12.51
C THR A 457 36.17 -11.96 -12.15
N SER A 458 35.31 -11.23 -11.44
CA SER A 458 33.96 -11.72 -11.15
C SER A 458 33.10 -11.83 -12.40
N VAL A 459 33.20 -10.85 -13.30
CA VAL A 459 32.44 -10.86 -14.56
C VAL A 459 32.87 -12.02 -15.47
N THR A 460 34.12 -12.46 -15.48
CA THR A 460 34.56 -13.57 -16.36
C THR A 460 34.27 -14.96 -15.80
N ASN A 461 34.24 -15.12 -14.48
CA ASN A 461 34.24 -16.45 -13.85
C ASN A 461 32.84 -16.91 -13.41
N ASN A 462 31.91 -15.99 -13.21
CA ASN A 462 30.56 -16.32 -12.78
C ASN A 462 29.66 -16.63 -13.98
N VAL A 463 28.67 -17.49 -13.77
CA VAL A 463 27.61 -17.78 -14.73
C VAL A 463 26.29 -17.26 -14.13
N PRO A 464 25.50 -16.43 -14.85
CA PRO A 464 24.19 -16.00 -14.38
C PRO A 464 23.33 -17.19 -13.92
N GLY A 465 22.65 -17.04 -12.78
CA GLY A 465 21.78 -18.08 -12.22
C GLY A 465 22.49 -19.33 -11.67
N SER A 466 23.83 -19.40 -11.65
CA SER A 466 24.54 -20.59 -11.17
C SER A 466 24.58 -20.75 -9.66
N ASP A 467 24.25 -19.71 -8.90
CA ASP A 467 24.34 -19.65 -7.43
C ASP A 467 22.99 -19.19 -6.83
N CYS A 468 21.90 -19.67 -7.42
CA CYS A 468 20.56 -19.39 -6.91
C CYS A 468 20.36 -19.96 -5.50
N MET A 469 19.58 -19.24 -4.69
CA MET A 469 19.16 -19.74 -3.39
C MET A 469 18.37 -21.05 -3.54
N PRO A 470 18.30 -21.87 -2.47
CA PRO A 470 17.48 -23.07 -2.49
C PRO A 470 16.04 -22.75 -2.93
N ARG A 471 15.49 -23.58 -3.82
CA ARG A 471 14.16 -23.45 -4.49
C ARG A 471 14.05 -22.41 -5.59
N TYR A 472 15.13 -21.67 -5.84
CA TYR A 472 15.19 -20.85 -7.02
C TYR A 472 15.94 -21.59 -8.10
N VAL A 473 15.38 -21.58 -9.29
CA VAL A 473 16.03 -22.10 -10.49
C VAL A 473 16.45 -20.96 -11.39
N ASP A 474 17.50 -21.20 -12.16
CA ASP A 474 17.87 -20.27 -13.21
C ASP A 474 16.79 -20.26 -14.29
N ASN A 475 16.20 -19.09 -14.50
CA ASN A 475 15.41 -18.74 -15.66
C ASN A 475 16.09 -17.55 -16.36
N LEU A 476 16.82 -17.85 -17.45
CA LEU A 476 17.45 -16.86 -18.32
C LEU A 476 18.38 -15.87 -17.59
N GLY A 477 19.07 -16.32 -16.54
CA GLY A 477 20.00 -15.53 -15.72
C GLY A 477 19.36 -14.86 -14.50
N LEU A 478 18.10 -15.15 -14.21
CA LEU A 478 17.37 -14.72 -13.02
C LEU A 478 16.97 -15.95 -12.20
N CYS A 479 17.19 -15.90 -10.89
CA CYS A 479 16.79 -16.96 -9.97
C CYS A 479 15.30 -16.79 -9.64
N GLU A 480 14.45 -17.69 -10.11
CA GLU A 480 12.98 -17.66 -9.97
C GLU A 480 12.47 -18.84 -9.16
N THR A 481 11.34 -18.67 -8.45
CA THR A 481 10.73 -19.76 -7.67
C THR A 481 9.99 -20.74 -8.58
N ASP A 482 10.22 -22.04 -8.41
CA ASP A 482 9.61 -23.13 -9.20
C ASP A 482 8.10 -23.41 -8.95
N GLU A 483 7.34 -22.47 -8.36
CA GLU A 483 5.93 -22.62 -7.94
C GLU A 483 5.65 -23.69 -6.83
N PRO A 484 4.49 -23.63 -6.12
CA PRO A 484 4.35 -24.09 -4.74
C PRO A 484 3.89 -25.56 -4.66
N SER A 485 4.82 -26.50 -4.80
CA SER A 485 4.54 -27.86 -4.36
C SER A 485 4.48 -27.89 -2.82
N HIS A 486 3.27 -28.06 -2.29
CA HIS A 486 2.98 -28.43 -0.90
C HIS A 486 4.12 -29.21 -0.21
N ALA A 487 4.69 -28.68 0.87
CA ALA A 487 5.14 -29.52 1.99
C ALA A 487 5.54 -28.66 3.19
N ARG A 488 4.96 -28.94 4.35
CA ARG A 488 5.37 -28.47 5.69
C ARG A 488 6.88 -28.71 6.01
N LYS A 489 7.67 -29.29 5.11
CA LYS A 489 9.04 -29.79 5.31
C LYS A 489 10.13 -28.95 4.61
N TRP A 490 9.76 -27.81 4.02
CA TRP A 490 10.69 -27.02 3.18
C TRP A 490 11.88 -26.44 3.94
N PHE A 491 11.69 -26.02 5.20
CA PHE A 491 12.76 -25.53 6.07
C PHE A 491 13.92 -26.51 6.26
N LEU A 492 13.65 -27.82 6.15
CA LEU A 492 14.66 -28.86 6.39
C LEU A 492 15.86 -28.72 5.45
N ASN A 493 15.59 -28.55 4.15
CA ASN A 493 16.63 -28.46 3.14
C ASN A 493 17.47 -27.19 3.34
N ASP A 494 16.81 -26.07 3.61
CA ASP A 494 17.49 -24.78 3.84
C ASP A 494 18.40 -24.84 5.08
N PHE A 495 17.91 -25.42 6.18
CA PHE A 495 18.70 -25.57 7.39
C PHE A 495 19.86 -26.56 7.21
N ASN A 496 19.69 -27.63 6.43
CA ASN A 496 20.80 -28.54 6.14
C ASN A 496 21.86 -27.89 5.26
N LEU A 497 21.47 -27.07 4.28
CA LEU A 497 22.43 -26.30 3.49
C LEU A 497 23.18 -25.27 4.35
N LEU A 498 22.48 -24.60 5.26
CA LEU A 498 23.08 -23.73 6.26
C LEU A 498 24.11 -24.49 7.11
N ARG A 499 23.73 -25.65 7.66
CA ARG A 499 24.63 -26.49 8.45
C ARG A 499 25.86 -26.92 7.66
N LYS A 500 25.69 -27.32 6.38
CA LYS A 500 26.80 -27.67 5.48
C LYS A 500 27.76 -26.49 5.28
N LYS A 501 27.23 -25.30 5.02
CA LYS A 501 28.01 -24.07 4.82
C LYS A 501 28.88 -23.76 6.04
N TYR A 502 28.27 -23.76 7.23
CA TYR A 502 28.98 -23.46 8.48
C TYR A 502 29.94 -24.57 8.91
N ALA A 503 29.60 -25.84 8.65
CA ALA A 503 30.50 -26.97 8.88
C ALA A 503 31.79 -26.86 8.08
N ASN A 504 31.69 -26.54 6.78
CA ASN A 504 32.85 -26.35 5.94
C ASN A 504 33.64 -25.08 6.29
N ARG A 505 32.94 -23.97 6.57
CA ARG A 505 33.58 -22.69 6.91
C ARG A 505 34.40 -22.76 8.19
N TYR A 506 33.88 -23.44 9.22
CA TYR A 506 34.51 -23.51 10.53
C TYR A 506 35.16 -24.88 10.84
N GLN A 507 35.22 -25.77 9.85
CA GLN A 507 35.88 -27.08 9.97
C GLN A 507 35.30 -27.88 11.16
N ILE A 508 33.98 -28.09 11.12
CA ILE A 508 33.21 -28.77 12.17
C ILE A 508 33.18 -30.27 11.84
N PRO A 509 33.83 -31.13 12.63
CA PRO A 509 34.05 -32.51 12.23
C PRO A 509 32.81 -33.40 12.40
N ASN A 510 31.79 -32.98 13.14
CA ASN A 510 30.67 -33.81 13.57
C ASN A 510 29.29 -33.14 13.36
N MET A 511 29.14 -32.28 12.34
CA MET A 511 27.86 -31.64 12.02
C MET A 511 26.89 -32.62 11.37
N HIS A 512 25.82 -33.01 12.06
CA HIS A 512 24.84 -33.97 11.52
C HIS A 512 23.83 -33.30 10.58
N GLU A 513 23.37 -34.04 9.58
CA GLU A 513 22.18 -33.67 8.80
C GLU A 513 20.92 -33.77 9.68
N LEU A 514 20.06 -32.76 9.62
CA LEU A 514 18.75 -32.80 10.25
C LEU A 514 17.79 -33.66 9.41
N ILE A 515 16.99 -34.47 10.09
CA ILE A 515 15.95 -35.32 9.52
C ILE A 515 14.59 -34.84 10.06
N TRP A 516 13.57 -34.83 9.22
CA TRP A 516 12.23 -34.42 9.64
C TRP A 516 11.61 -35.38 10.66
N SER A 517 11.06 -34.83 11.73
CA SER A 517 10.28 -35.53 12.74
C SER A 517 8.85 -35.01 12.80
N ASP A 518 7.89 -35.82 12.34
CA ASP A 518 6.46 -35.46 12.38
C ASP A 518 5.96 -35.33 13.84
N SER A 519 6.51 -36.10 14.78
CA SER A 519 6.15 -35.98 16.20
C SER A 519 6.58 -34.63 16.79
N PHE A 520 7.75 -34.11 16.40
CA PHE A 520 8.18 -32.77 16.78
C PHE A 520 7.31 -31.70 16.13
N ALA A 521 6.94 -31.84 14.85
CA ALA A 521 6.06 -30.87 14.19
C ALA A 521 4.68 -30.80 14.87
N THR A 522 4.07 -31.95 15.16
CA THR A 522 2.79 -32.02 15.90
C THR A 522 2.91 -31.48 17.31
N TYR A 523 3.99 -31.79 18.02
CA TYR A 523 4.20 -31.24 19.35
C TYR A 523 4.37 -29.72 19.30
N ALA A 524 5.21 -29.20 18.39
CA ALA A 524 5.38 -27.76 18.18
C ALA A 524 4.04 -27.05 17.91
N GLU A 525 3.17 -27.64 17.09
CA GLU A 525 1.82 -27.13 16.82
C GLU A 525 0.95 -27.07 18.09
N SER A 526 1.00 -28.09 18.93
CA SER A 526 0.30 -28.08 20.23
C SER A 526 0.82 -27.01 21.19
N GLN A 527 2.12 -26.70 21.12
CA GLN A 527 2.76 -25.72 22.00
C GLN A 527 2.50 -24.28 21.56
N MET A 528 2.39 -24.00 20.26
CA MET A 528 2.02 -22.66 19.77
C MET A 528 0.64 -22.20 20.28
N MET A 529 -0.20 -23.12 20.78
CA MET A 529 -1.51 -22.82 21.37
C MET A 529 -1.50 -22.73 22.91
N SER A 530 -0.35 -22.86 23.56
CA SER A 530 -0.24 -22.94 25.02
C SER A 530 0.59 -21.80 25.61
N GLU A 531 0.12 -21.19 26.69
CA GLU A 531 0.88 -20.22 27.49
C GLU A 531 1.88 -20.89 28.46
N LYS A 532 1.97 -22.23 28.44
CA LYS A 532 2.81 -22.98 29.38
C LYS A 532 4.27 -23.02 28.90
N PRO A 533 5.26 -22.93 29.81
CA PRO A 533 6.67 -23.07 29.46
C PRO A 533 6.96 -24.47 28.90
N LEU A 534 7.89 -24.52 27.94
CA LEU A 534 8.31 -25.71 27.19
C LEU A 534 9.10 -26.66 28.10
N SER A 535 8.41 -27.39 28.98
CA SER A 535 8.98 -28.14 30.12
C SER A 535 10.08 -29.18 29.82
N CYS A 536 10.22 -29.62 28.57
CA CYS A 536 11.24 -30.56 28.10
C CYS A 536 12.37 -29.91 27.28
N SER A 537 12.28 -28.59 27.00
CA SER A 537 13.37 -27.85 26.39
C SER A 537 14.57 -27.79 27.33
N GLY A 538 15.78 -27.93 26.79
CA GLY A 538 17.01 -27.97 27.59
C GLY A 538 17.26 -29.32 28.27
N LYS A 539 16.38 -30.32 28.07
CA LYS A 539 16.50 -31.67 28.66
C LYS A 539 16.61 -32.76 27.60
N SER A 540 15.65 -32.81 26.67
CA SER A 540 15.56 -33.86 25.64
C SER A 540 15.51 -33.32 24.20
N TRP A 541 15.25 -32.03 24.06
CA TRP A 541 15.21 -31.31 22.79
C TRP A 541 15.41 -29.82 23.06
N ARG A 542 15.62 -29.04 22.01
CA ARG A 542 15.75 -27.59 22.02
C ARG A 542 14.77 -27.00 21.00
N TYR A 543 14.65 -25.67 20.96
CA TYR A 543 13.76 -25.03 19.98
C TYR A 543 14.34 -23.74 19.44
N VAL A 544 13.89 -23.37 18.25
CA VAL A 544 14.11 -22.06 17.64
C VAL A 544 12.76 -21.50 17.19
N SER A 545 12.53 -20.23 17.52
CA SER A 545 11.41 -19.45 17.00
C SER A 545 11.94 -18.48 15.94
N ILE A 546 11.32 -18.47 14.77
CA ILE A 546 11.73 -17.67 13.62
C ILE A 546 10.53 -16.83 13.19
N PHE A 547 10.60 -15.51 13.31
CA PHE A 547 9.52 -14.63 12.85
C PHE A 547 9.42 -14.65 11.32
N PHE A 548 8.19 -14.74 10.80
CA PHE A 548 7.92 -14.99 9.38
C PHE A 548 7.98 -13.70 8.56
N THR A 549 9.15 -13.07 8.52
CA THR A 549 9.49 -12.07 7.50
C THR A 549 10.98 -12.10 7.26
N SER A 550 11.53 -13.30 6.99
CA SER A 550 12.93 -13.46 6.58
C SER A 550 13.27 -14.91 6.22
N PHE A 551 13.12 -15.22 4.94
CA PHE A 551 13.69 -16.41 4.30
C PHE A 551 15.21 -16.49 4.58
N ILE A 552 15.81 -17.69 4.54
CA ILE A 552 17.16 -18.11 5.01
C ILE A 552 18.30 -17.06 4.97
N VAL A 553 18.27 -16.10 4.04
CA VAL A 553 19.23 -14.98 3.93
C VAL A 553 19.36 -14.19 5.23
N THR A 554 18.27 -13.73 5.84
CA THR A 554 18.38 -12.96 7.08
C THR A 554 18.81 -13.83 8.23
N LEU A 555 18.39 -15.10 8.23
CA LEU A 555 18.84 -16.07 9.21
C LEU A 555 20.36 -16.22 9.12
N GLU A 556 20.90 -16.36 7.90
CA GLU A 556 22.33 -16.36 7.64
C GLU A 556 23.01 -15.08 8.08
N GLU A 557 22.47 -13.91 7.74
CA GLU A 557 23.02 -12.60 8.13
C GLU A 557 23.06 -12.43 9.65
N LYS A 558 21.98 -12.76 10.36
CA LYS A 558 21.90 -12.69 11.82
C LYS A 558 22.88 -13.66 12.47
N ILE A 559 23.00 -14.89 11.96
CA ILE A 559 24.00 -15.87 12.42
C ILE A 559 25.41 -15.31 12.19
N ASP A 560 25.72 -14.80 11.00
CA ASP A 560 27.03 -14.23 10.69
C ASP A 560 27.35 -13.04 11.62
N GLU A 561 26.39 -12.15 11.87
CA GLU A 561 26.52 -11.03 12.82
C GLU A 561 26.84 -11.54 14.24
N TYR A 562 26.07 -12.50 14.75
CA TYR A 562 26.34 -13.12 16.06
C TYR A 562 27.75 -13.70 16.14
N LEU A 563 28.18 -14.44 15.12
CA LEU A 563 29.49 -15.09 15.11
C LEU A 563 30.65 -14.10 14.93
N MET A 564 30.45 -13.00 14.21
CA MET A 564 31.46 -11.94 14.04
C MET A 564 31.64 -11.08 15.29
N GLU A 565 30.56 -10.74 16.00
CA GLU A 565 30.63 -9.89 17.20
C GLU A 565 31.20 -10.60 18.43
N MET A 566 31.13 -11.93 18.44
CA MET A 566 31.63 -12.74 19.55
C MET A 566 33.15 -12.89 19.50
N ASN A 567 33.86 -12.18 20.38
CA ASN A 567 35.24 -12.57 20.70
C ASN A 567 35.27 -13.88 21.50
N HIS A 568 36.43 -14.54 21.56
CA HIS A 568 36.57 -15.83 22.23
C HIS A 568 36.02 -15.88 23.66
N TYR A 569 36.27 -14.84 24.46
CA TYR A 569 35.79 -14.80 25.85
C TYR A 569 34.27 -14.65 25.94
N LYS A 570 33.66 -13.78 25.12
CA LYS A 570 32.20 -13.65 25.00
C LYS A 570 31.56 -14.96 24.52
N PHE A 571 32.21 -15.64 23.58
CA PHE A 571 31.74 -16.92 23.06
C PHE A 571 31.75 -18.02 24.13
N ILE A 572 32.84 -18.15 24.88
CA ILE A 572 32.93 -19.12 25.99
C ILE A 572 31.91 -18.80 27.09
N ASP A 573 31.68 -17.53 27.42
CA ASP A 573 30.64 -17.14 28.37
C ASP A 573 29.23 -17.44 27.85
N PHE A 574 28.98 -17.18 26.56
CA PHE A 574 27.75 -17.55 25.88
C PHE A 574 27.50 -19.07 25.96
N LEU A 575 28.50 -19.92 25.69
CA LEU A 575 28.36 -21.38 25.81
C LEU A 575 28.03 -21.83 27.24
N LYS A 576 28.61 -21.19 28.26
CA LYS A 576 28.32 -21.48 29.67
C LYS A 576 26.89 -21.10 30.06
N ASN A 577 26.31 -20.09 29.41
CA ASN A 577 24.97 -19.59 29.72
C ASN A 577 23.89 -20.14 28.78
N GLY A 578 24.23 -20.61 27.57
CA GLY A 578 23.28 -21.14 26.58
C GLY A 578 22.58 -22.43 27.01
N ASN A 579 23.21 -23.19 27.92
CA ASN A 579 22.58 -24.34 28.57
C ASN A 579 21.70 -23.97 29.77
N LYS A 580 21.72 -22.71 30.22
CA LYS A 580 20.83 -22.19 31.26
C LYS A 580 19.57 -21.56 30.67
N SER A 581 19.59 -21.15 29.40
CA SER A 581 18.41 -20.68 28.68
C SER A 581 17.69 -21.84 27.99
N GLU A 582 16.36 -21.70 27.84
CA GLU A 582 15.55 -22.70 27.14
C GLU A 582 15.82 -22.76 25.63
N SER A 583 16.35 -21.67 25.06
CA SER A 583 16.79 -21.54 23.67
C SER A 583 17.94 -20.54 23.58
N VAL A 584 18.81 -20.68 22.57
CA VAL A 584 19.84 -19.69 22.18
C VAL A 584 19.53 -19.01 20.84
N GLY A 585 18.27 -19.04 20.41
CA GLY A 585 17.82 -18.40 19.18
C GLY A 585 18.30 -19.11 17.92
N TYR A 586 18.72 -18.36 16.90
CA TYR A 586 19.07 -18.92 15.58
C TYR A 586 20.26 -19.88 15.58
N LEU A 587 21.15 -19.77 16.57
CA LEU A 587 22.31 -20.66 16.70
C LEU A 587 21.93 -22.10 17.03
N GLU A 588 20.70 -22.35 17.50
CA GLU A 588 20.18 -23.71 17.72
C GLU A 588 20.25 -24.57 16.44
N LEU A 589 20.07 -23.95 15.27
CA LEU A 589 20.16 -24.62 13.97
C LEU A 589 21.58 -25.11 13.65
N LEU A 590 22.61 -24.60 14.34
CA LEU A 590 24.01 -24.94 14.13
C LEU A 590 24.57 -25.88 15.19
N ASN A 591 23.74 -26.40 16.11
CA ASN A 591 24.20 -27.39 17.08
C ASN A 591 24.57 -28.72 16.37
N PRO A 592 25.84 -29.13 16.36
CA PRO A 592 26.32 -30.24 15.52
C PRO A 592 25.68 -31.59 15.85
N LEU A 593 25.24 -31.79 17.09
CA LEU A 593 24.70 -33.06 17.58
C LEU A 593 23.18 -33.22 17.35
N GLN A 594 22.49 -32.16 16.91
CA GLN A 594 21.08 -32.27 16.55
C GLN A 594 20.95 -33.03 15.22
N THR A 595 20.05 -34.01 15.19
CA THR A 595 19.78 -34.96 14.11
C THR A 595 18.33 -34.91 13.63
N HIS A 596 17.41 -34.42 14.45
CA HIS A 596 15.98 -34.35 14.15
C HIS A 596 15.45 -32.92 14.26
N ILE A 597 14.52 -32.57 13.37
CA ILE A 597 13.79 -31.31 13.45
C ILE A 597 12.32 -31.49 13.07
N GLY A 598 11.43 -30.80 13.77
CA GLY A 598 10.03 -30.69 13.37
C GLY A 598 9.54 -29.27 13.59
N CYS A 599 8.96 -28.69 12.54
CA CYS A 599 8.52 -27.31 12.54
C CYS A 599 7.01 -27.19 12.32
N THR A 600 6.42 -26.13 12.86
CA THR A 600 5.06 -25.68 12.54
C THR A 600 5.07 -24.17 12.25
N GLY A 601 4.12 -23.69 11.45
CA GLY A 601 4.01 -22.28 11.08
C GLY A 601 2.60 -21.73 11.26
N ARG A 602 2.51 -20.45 11.67
CA ARG A 602 1.31 -19.60 11.60
C ARG A 602 1.72 -18.17 11.20
N PHE A 603 0.73 -17.31 10.92
CA PHE A 603 0.81 -15.89 10.50
C PHE A 603 1.79 -14.93 11.23
N GLN A 604 2.57 -15.39 12.21
CA GLN A 604 3.56 -14.59 12.97
C GLN A 604 4.96 -15.26 13.06
N GLY A 605 5.13 -16.53 12.65
CA GLY A 605 6.43 -17.21 12.78
C GLY A 605 6.38 -18.73 12.59
N VAL A 606 7.58 -19.31 12.53
CA VAL A 606 7.87 -20.74 12.54
C VAL A 606 8.44 -21.12 13.90
N LEU A 607 7.82 -22.09 14.57
CA LEU A 607 8.41 -22.74 15.72
C LEU A 607 8.98 -24.09 15.27
N CYS A 608 10.28 -24.29 15.44
CA CYS A 608 10.97 -25.54 15.18
C CYS A 608 11.52 -26.13 16.46
N LEU A 609 11.33 -27.44 16.65
CA LEU A 609 11.95 -28.21 17.72
C LEU A 609 13.08 -29.04 17.14
N LEU A 610 14.21 -29.08 17.83
CA LEU A 610 15.41 -29.82 17.46
C LEU A 610 15.71 -30.90 18.51
N GLY A 611 16.03 -32.09 18.07
CA GLY A 611 16.48 -33.22 18.90
C GLY A 611 17.66 -33.92 18.24
N ASP A 612 18.31 -34.88 18.89
CA ASP A 612 17.88 -35.64 20.07
C ASP A 612 18.51 -35.15 21.40
N GLU A 613 19.16 -33.99 21.37
CA GLU A 613 19.93 -33.47 22.50
C GLU A 613 19.24 -32.27 23.15
N GLY A 614 19.11 -32.29 24.47
CA GLY A 614 18.66 -31.11 25.24
C GLY A 614 19.75 -30.05 25.42
N VAL A 615 21.01 -30.42 25.21
CA VAL A 615 22.17 -29.57 25.49
C VAL A 615 22.58 -28.78 24.25
N PHE A 616 22.78 -27.47 24.40
CA PHE A 616 23.41 -26.65 23.39
C PHE A 616 24.93 -26.86 23.40
N GLN A 617 25.45 -27.28 22.25
CA GLN A 617 26.88 -27.42 22.01
C GLN A 617 27.25 -26.72 20.70
N MET A 618 28.42 -26.11 20.69
CA MET A 618 28.98 -25.42 19.53
C MET A 618 30.49 -25.65 19.50
N TRP A 619 31.10 -25.54 18.32
CA TRP A 619 32.53 -25.70 18.12
C TRP A 619 33.31 -24.48 18.65
N ASP A 620 34.60 -24.62 18.89
CA ASP A 620 35.46 -23.49 19.26
C ASP A 620 35.78 -22.65 18.02
N LEU A 621 35.38 -21.37 18.01
CA LEU A 621 35.61 -20.44 16.90
C LEU A 621 37.08 -20.24 16.55
N ASN A 622 38.01 -20.48 17.48
CA ASN A 622 39.44 -20.22 17.31
C ASN A 622 40.31 -21.47 17.17
N LYS A 623 39.70 -22.66 17.16
CA LYS A 623 40.43 -23.92 17.11
C LYS A 623 39.96 -24.74 15.92
N ASN A 624 40.91 -25.13 15.07
CA ASN A 624 40.64 -26.17 14.07
C ASN A 624 40.17 -27.42 14.80
N SER A 625 38.89 -27.73 14.64
CA SER A 625 38.22 -28.81 15.38
C SER A 625 38.36 -30.16 14.68
N GLY A 626 38.77 -30.17 13.41
CA GLY A 626 38.97 -31.35 12.55
C GLY A 626 38.53 -31.01 11.12
N GLU A 627 38.79 -31.86 10.12
CA GLU A 627 38.19 -31.61 8.79
C GLU A 627 36.67 -31.78 8.86
N ALA A 628 35.91 -31.01 8.08
CA ALA A 628 34.46 -31.11 8.10
C ALA A 628 33.97 -32.55 7.84
N GLY A 629 33.15 -33.08 8.75
CA GLY A 629 32.68 -34.47 8.70
C GLY A 629 33.72 -35.55 9.05
N SER A 630 34.89 -35.20 9.59
CA SER A 630 35.93 -36.19 9.95
C SER A 630 35.62 -37.02 11.20
N ASP A 631 34.68 -36.59 12.04
CA ASP A 631 34.30 -37.20 13.31
C ASP A 631 32.79 -37.52 13.35
N CYS A 632 32.28 -38.11 12.26
CA CYS A 632 30.90 -38.56 12.22
C CYS A 632 30.68 -39.72 13.20
N GLN A 633 29.56 -39.67 13.94
CA GLN A 633 29.20 -40.73 14.87
C GLN A 633 29.00 -42.07 14.16
N ARG A 634 29.16 -43.16 14.89
CA ARG A 634 28.99 -44.52 14.36
C ARG A 634 27.59 -44.69 13.76
N GLY A 635 27.52 -45.05 12.48
CA GLY A 635 26.27 -45.16 11.73
C GLY A 635 25.99 -43.97 10.81
N TYR A 636 26.89 -42.97 10.81
CA TYR A 636 26.86 -41.83 9.90
C TYR A 636 28.11 -41.81 9.01
N GLU A 637 27.95 -41.29 7.80
CA GLU A 637 28.98 -41.11 6.79
C GLU A 637 29.12 -39.63 6.44
N ASN A 638 30.35 -39.19 6.22
CA ASN A 638 30.61 -37.85 5.72
C ASN A 638 30.14 -37.72 4.27
N ARG A 639 29.29 -36.73 4.00
CA ARG A 639 28.97 -36.28 2.65
C ARG A 639 29.16 -34.77 2.58
N ASP A 640 30.29 -34.37 1.99
CA ASP A 640 30.67 -32.96 1.79
C ASP A 640 30.66 -32.09 3.06
N GLY A 641 31.12 -32.66 4.18
CA GLY A 641 31.24 -31.94 5.46
C GLY A 641 30.04 -32.07 6.40
N LEU A 642 29.00 -32.83 6.01
CA LEU A 642 27.89 -33.21 6.88
C LEU A 642 27.91 -34.71 7.18
N CYS A 643 27.51 -35.09 8.39
CA CYS A 643 27.33 -36.47 8.82
C CYS A 643 25.90 -36.94 8.54
N LEU A 644 25.74 -37.82 7.55
CA LEU A 644 24.45 -38.35 7.09
C LEU A 644 24.30 -39.81 7.51
N LEU A 645 23.08 -40.26 7.81
CA LEU A 645 22.82 -41.64 8.22
C LEU A 645 23.20 -42.63 7.10
N SER A 646 24.06 -43.61 7.41
CA SER A 646 24.53 -44.62 6.46
C SER A 646 23.37 -45.41 5.84
N ARG A 647 23.43 -45.65 4.52
CA ARG A 647 22.40 -46.41 3.76
C ARG A 647 22.16 -47.84 4.29
N THR A 648 23.10 -48.40 5.05
CA THR A 648 23.02 -49.74 5.67
C THR A 648 22.13 -49.79 6.92
N GLN A 649 21.72 -48.65 7.50
CA GLN A 649 20.86 -48.59 8.70
C GLN A 649 19.45 -48.04 8.46
N GLN A 650 19.10 -47.65 7.22
CA GLN A 650 17.73 -47.24 6.90
C GLN A 650 16.78 -48.45 6.88
N SER A 651 15.84 -48.52 7.83
CA SER A 651 14.82 -49.58 7.87
C SER A 651 13.92 -49.57 6.62
N PRO A 652 13.31 -50.70 6.19
CA PRO A 652 12.61 -50.82 4.91
C PRO A 652 11.40 -49.89 4.70
N LYS A 653 10.96 -49.16 5.73
CA LYS A 653 9.81 -48.25 5.65
C LYS A 653 10.10 -46.91 4.95
N SER A 654 11.37 -46.55 4.73
CA SER A 654 11.74 -45.35 3.96
C SER A 654 11.80 -45.57 2.44
N ARG A 655 11.66 -46.81 1.95
CA ARG A 655 11.76 -47.16 0.52
C ARG A 655 10.47 -46.96 -0.32
N LYS A 656 9.43 -46.32 0.20
CA LYS A 656 8.15 -46.17 -0.54
C LYS A 656 7.89 -44.81 -1.20
N ASN A 657 8.80 -43.85 -1.11
CA ASN A 657 8.67 -42.57 -1.80
C ASN A 657 9.92 -42.22 -2.63
N GLU A 658 10.39 -43.16 -3.44
CA GLU A 658 11.18 -42.80 -4.64
C GLU A 658 10.29 -43.12 -5.84
N ASP A 659 9.79 -42.09 -6.52
CA ASP A 659 9.21 -42.23 -7.84
C ASP A 659 10.28 -42.76 -8.80
N PRO A 660 10.06 -43.89 -9.49
CA PRO A 660 10.99 -44.39 -10.48
C PRO A 660 10.76 -43.62 -11.79
N SER A 661 11.36 -42.45 -11.91
CA SER A 661 11.58 -41.83 -13.22
C SER A 661 12.99 -41.27 -13.28
N PHE A 662 13.92 -42.15 -13.67
CA PHE A 662 15.07 -41.89 -14.55
C PHE A 662 15.96 -43.15 -14.53
N SER A 663 15.51 -44.20 -15.23
CA SER A 663 16.42 -45.18 -15.81
C SER A 663 15.92 -45.49 -17.23
N GLY A 664 16.70 -45.03 -18.21
CA GLY A 664 16.36 -45.08 -19.63
C GLY A 664 17.57 -44.71 -20.48
N GLY A 665 18.57 -45.60 -20.45
CA GLY A 665 19.80 -45.58 -21.24
C GLY A 665 20.86 -46.41 -20.53
N LYS A 666 20.96 -47.74 -20.70
CA LYS A 666 20.45 -48.67 -21.70
C LYS A 666 19.77 -49.86 -21.03
#